data_AF-A0A356T9C6-F1
#
_entry.id   AF-A0A356T9C6-F1
#
_cell.length_a   1.000
_cell.length_b   1.000
_cell.length_c   1.000
_cell.angle_alpha   90.00
_cell.angle_beta   90.00
_cell.angle_gamma   90.00
#
_symmetry.space_group_name_H-M   'P 1'
#
loop_
_entity.id
_entity.type
_entity.pdbx_description
1 polymer ?
#
loop_
_entity_poly.entity_id
_entity_poly.type
_entity_poly.pdbx_seq_one_letter_code
_entity_poly.pdbx_strand_id
1 'polypeptide(L)'
;IPPQTSTIASHLPRAVGLAFAIGHAKKLGVEVETPDDAVVVCSFGDASLNHSTAQGALNAAAHASHRHVRLPLLFVCEDNGLGISVPSPAGWVEASLSTRPSIRYFAADGCDAVEALPVATEAVDYVRRRRRPAALHLSVVRLLGHAGSDVELAYRRMDDIRAADARDPLRLTARRLAERGVPLETMRSRYEAARAHVAERMERARRSPGLRDAADVMAPLSPRTPERVATEARRAPDFELRRRFWGDKLPESEGPMTLAESIRHTLGELLLKQPGMIVFGEDVGRKGGVYGVTRGLQKRASPARVFDTLLDEQTILGLALGCAQHGLLPFPEIQYLAYLHNAEDQLRGEAATLPFFSDGQWTNPMVLRIAGLGYQKGFGGHFHNDNSLAVLRDIPGLVLAIPSNGLDAAKMLRECVRLAREEQRVVVFLEPIALYPMRDLHEAGDGGWMCRYPDPSERIALGEVGQHGEGRDLAIVTFGNGTYLSTKAAQQLESDGISTRVIDLRWISPLPEEALRAIAASTAAMHRVAEIRRTRVSGRMDNHERHVGEDWIVSVQGKSFAVVVAADREGATVRFEDGDTLRVASDWTPGDQLARLDVNGEPLVLKVGKISGGFRIRTRGADLKVHVRTPRQAELAALMPEKLPPDTSKLLLCPMPGLIVKVNVAPGDEVQEGQALCTVEAMKMENILRAERKGVVAKVNAGPGDSLAVDDVIMEFE
;
A
#
# COMPACT_ATOMS: atom_id res chain seq x y z
N ILE A 1 -2.97 9.17 21.32
CA ILE A 1 -4.00 8.76 20.34
C ILE A 1 -3.28 8.65 19.00
N PRO A 2 -3.25 7.47 18.35
CA PRO A 2 -2.64 7.35 17.04
C PRO A 2 -3.37 8.26 16.04
N PRO A 3 -2.66 8.91 15.10
CA PRO A 3 -3.31 9.67 14.04
C PRO A 3 -4.42 8.87 13.36
N GLN A 4 -5.51 9.58 13.01
CA GLN A 4 -6.64 9.02 12.30
C GLN A 4 -6.68 9.61 10.91
N THR A 5 -7.13 8.81 9.94
CA THR A 5 -7.32 9.28 8.58
C THR A 5 -8.72 9.82 8.38
N SER A 6 -8.93 10.49 7.26
CA SER A 6 -10.23 11.02 6.88
C SER A 6 -11.22 9.94 6.45
N THR A 7 -10.77 8.70 6.21
CA THR A 7 -11.69 7.58 5.94
C THR A 7 -12.54 7.32 7.17
N ILE A 8 -13.84 7.59 7.07
CA ILE A 8 -14.73 7.47 8.22
C ILE A 8 -14.77 6.03 8.73
N ALA A 9 -14.71 5.89 10.05
CA ALA A 9 -14.77 4.62 10.76
C ALA A 9 -13.74 3.54 10.35
N SER A 10 -12.69 3.88 9.59
CA SER A 10 -11.64 2.93 9.23
C SER A 10 -10.86 2.44 10.46
N HIS A 11 -10.80 3.26 11.52
CA HIS A 11 -10.05 2.98 12.74
C HIS A 11 -10.75 1.99 13.69
N LEU A 12 -12.04 1.69 13.48
CA LEU A 12 -12.80 0.81 14.35
C LEU A 12 -12.26 -0.63 14.34
N PRO A 13 -12.00 -1.27 13.18
CA PRO A 13 -11.32 -2.57 13.12
C PRO A 13 -9.98 -2.59 13.88
N ARG A 14 -9.18 -1.53 13.76
CA ARG A 14 -7.92 -1.39 14.50
C ARG A 14 -8.13 -1.32 16.01
N ALA A 15 -9.17 -0.63 16.47
CA ALA A 15 -9.53 -0.58 17.89
C ALA A 15 -9.93 -1.96 18.43
N VAL A 16 -10.64 -2.77 17.63
CA VAL A 16 -10.91 -4.18 17.95
C VAL A 16 -9.61 -4.97 18.06
N GLY A 17 -8.69 -4.81 17.10
CA GLY A 17 -7.37 -5.43 17.15
C GLY A 17 -6.55 -5.05 18.37
N LEU A 18 -6.56 -3.78 18.76
CA LEU A 18 -5.80 -3.29 19.91
C LEU A 18 -6.39 -3.85 21.21
N ALA A 19 -7.72 -3.89 21.34
CA ALA A 19 -8.38 -4.48 22.49
C ALA A 19 -8.09 -5.99 22.60
N PHE A 20 -8.08 -6.69 21.46
CA PHE A 20 -7.68 -8.09 21.39
C PHE A 20 -6.23 -8.27 21.86
N ALA A 21 -5.34 -7.42 21.37
CA ALA A 21 -3.90 -7.49 21.65
C ALA A 21 -3.59 -7.33 23.14
N ILE A 22 -4.29 -6.45 23.88
CA ILE A 22 -4.04 -6.26 25.34
C ILE A 22 -4.20 -7.57 26.11
N GLY A 23 -5.26 -8.34 25.83
CA GLY A 23 -5.44 -9.64 26.47
C GLY A 23 -4.44 -10.69 25.99
N HIS A 24 -4.04 -10.58 24.72
CA HIS A 24 -3.25 -11.59 24.03
C HIS A 24 -1.75 -11.48 24.29
N ALA A 25 -1.18 -10.28 24.35
CA ALA A 25 0.22 -10.03 24.68
C ALA A 25 0.58 -10.64 26.03
N LYS A 26 -0.27 -10.47 27.04
CA LYS A 26 -0.14 -11.11 28.35
C LYS A 26 -0.12 -12.64 28.27
N LYS A 27 -1.02 -13.22 27.46
CA LYS A 27 -1.07 -14.68 27.27
C LYS A 27 0.20 -15.22 26.61
N LEU A 28 0.84 -14.42 25.77
CA LEU A 28 2.09 -14.76 25.08
C LEU A 28 3.34 -14.40 25.89
N GLY A 29 3.22 -13.72 27.03
CA GLY A 29 4.35 -13.25 27.82
C GLY A 29 5.17 -12.17 27.11
N VAL A 30 4.54 -11.39 26.22
CA VAL A 30 5.18 -10.26 25.54
C VAL A 30 5.06 -9.04 26.44
N GLU A 31 6.20 -8.44 26.78
CA GLU A 31 6.25 -7.19 27.53
C GLU A 31 5.73 -6.03 26.69
N VAL A 32 4.80 -5.28 27.26
CA VAL A 32 4.15 -4.13 26.65
C VAL A 32 4.01 -3.03 27.69
N GLU A 33 4.07 -1.77 27.27
CA GLU A 33 3.97 -0.62 28.19
C GLU A 33 2.55 -0.40 28.74
N THR A 34 1.55 -0.98 28.10
CA THR A 34 0.15 -0.74 28.45
C THR A 34 -0.24 -1.48 29.73
N PRO A 35 -0.91 -0.83 30.70
CA PRO A 35 -1.40 -1.49 31.90
C PRO A 35 -2.37 -2.63 31.62
N ASP A 36 -2.36 -3.65 32.48
CA ASP A 36 -3.23 -4.83 32.39
C ASP A 36 -4.73 -4.49 32.34
N ASP A 37 -5.13 -3.42 33.02
CA ASP A 37 -6.52 -2.95 33.13
C ASP A 37 -6.86 -1.86 32.10
N ALA A 38 -5.98 -1.59 31.14
CA ALA A 38 -6.22 -0.59 30.12
C ALA A 38 -7.48 -0.88 29.29
N VAL A 39 -8.13 0.18 28.85
CA VAL A 39 -9.33 0.16 28.01
C VAL A 39 -9.01 0.85 26.69
N VAL A 40 -9.40 0.23 25.59
CA VAL A 40 -9.38 0.87 24.28
C VAL A 40 -10.68 1.64 24.11
N VAL A 41 -10.57 2.94 23.81
CA VAL A 41 -11.72 3.79 23.50
C VAL A 41 -11.61 4.22 22.04
N CYS A 42 -12.70 4.08 21.29
CA CYS A 42 -12.80 4.58 19.92
C CYS A 42 -14.09 5.38 19.75
N SER A 43 -13.95 6.62 19.30
CA SER A 43 -15.09 7.49 19.00
C SER A 43 -15.40 7.52 17.51
N PHE A 44 -16.68 7.68 17.17
CA PHE A 44 -17.20 7.84 15.80
C PHE A 44 -18.55 8.58 15.83
N GLY A 45 -18.94 9.19 14.71
CA GLY A 45 -20.23 9.86 14.58
C GLY A 45 -21.38 8.90 14.22
N ASP A 46 -22.61 9.33 14.46
CA ASP A 46 -23.84 8.61 14.15
C ASP A 46 -23.92 8.13 12.69
N ALA A 47 -23.62 9.00 11.72
CA ALA A 47 -23.65 8.60 10.32
C ALA A 47 -22.59 7.55 9.97
N SER A 48 -21.41 7.62 10.60
CA SER A 48 -20.31 6.67 10.39
C SER A 48 -20.63 5.26 10.89
N LEU A 49 -21.64 5.11 11.75
CA LEU A 49 -22.13 3.80 12.18
C LEU A 49 -22.52 2.93 10.98
N ASN A 50 -23.00 3.53 9.89
CA ASN A 50 -23.45 2.83 8.69
C ASN A 50 -22.31 2.36 7.77
N HIS A 51 -21.08 2.83 8.01
CA HIS A 51 -19.95 2.47 7.19
C HIS A 51 -19.63 0.97 7.33
N SER A 52 -19.22 0.31 6.24
CA SER A 52 -18.98 -1.14 6.20
C SER A 52 -17.95 -1.57 7.25
N THR A 53 -16.85 -0.82 7.38
CA THR A 53 -15.80 -1.06 8.40
C THR A 53 -16.33 -0.94 9.83
N ALA A 54 -17.28 -0.03 10.09
CA ALA A 54 -17.91 0.11 11.40
C ALA A 54 -18.76 -1.12 11.73
N GLN A 55 -19.60 -1.54 10.77
CA GLN A 55 -20.43 -2.73 10.91
C GLN A 55 -19.60 -4.00 11.08
N GLY A 56 -18.54 -4.16 10.28
CA GLY A 56 -17.57 -5.25 10.39
C GLY A 56 -16.90 -5.28 11.77
N ALA A 57 -16.39 -4.15 12.26
CA ALA A 57 -15.76 -4.06 13.57
C ALA A 57 -16.72 -4.37 14.74
N LEU A 58 -17.95 -3.88 14.68
CA LEU A 58 -18.97 -4.13 15.69
C LEU A 58 -19.39 -5.60 15.69
N ASN A 59 -19.53 -6.22 14.52
CA ASN A 59 -19.76 -7.64 14.38
C ASN A 59 -18.58 -8.47 14.92
N ALA A 60 -17.34 -8.11 14.56
CA ALA A 60 -16.13 -8.77 15.04
C ALA A 60 -16.00 -8.72 16.57
N ALA A 61 -16.27 -7.56 17.17
CA ALA A 61 -16.26 -7.38 18.62
C ALA A 61 -17.35 -8.22 19.32
N ALA A 62 -18.57 -8.19 18.78
CA ALA A 62 -19.69 -8.99 19.27
C ALA A 62 -19.39 -10.49 19.20
N HIS A 63 -18.91 -10.96 18.05
CA HIS A 63 -18.55 -12.36 17.82
C HIS A 63 -17.40 -12.80 18.74
N ALA A 64 -16.32 -12.02 18.85
CA ALA A 64 -15.20 -12.32 19.74
C ALA A 64 -15.66 -12.40 21.21
N SER A 65 -16.48 -11.45 21.67
CA SER A 65 -17.02 -11.47 23.03
C SER A 65 -17.96 -12.65 23.28
N HIS A 66 -18.77 -13.03 22.28
CA HIS A 66 -19.63 -14.21 22.35
C HIS A 66 -18.80 -15.51 22.50
N ARG A 67 -17.61 -15.54 21.90
CA ARG A 67 -16.61 -16.62 22.06
C ARG A 67 -15.76 -16.48 23.34
N HIS A 68 -16.14 -15.59 24.25
CA HIS A 68 -15.46 -15.31 25.52
C HIS A 68 -14.01 -14.78 25.38
N VAL A 69 -13.68 -14.18 24.25
CA VAL A 69 -12.42 -13.45 24.09
C VAL A 69 -12.46 -12.19 24.96
N ARG A 70 -11.39 -11.94 25.72
CA ARG A 70 -11.21 -10.72 26.50
C ARG A 70 -11.00 -9.55 25.55
N LEU A 71 -11.92 -8.59 25.56
CA LEU A 71 -11.95 -7.45 24.64
C LEU A 71 -12.35 -6.17 25.38
N PRO A 72 -11.40 -5.48 26.04
CA PRO A 72 -11.64 -4.24 26.79
C PRO A 72 -11.83 -3.04 25.84
N LEU A 73 -12.96 -3.02 25.12
CA LEU A 73 -13.26 -2.04 24.09
C LEU A 73 -14.51 -1.20 24.42
N LEU A 74 -14.39 0.12 24.37
CA LEU A 74 -15.50 1.06 24.45
C LEU A 74 -15.67 1.77 23.10
N PHE A 75 -16.79 1.50 22.45
CA PHE A 75 -17.29 2.26 21.30
C PHE A 75 -18.02 3.49 21.82
N VAL A 76 -17.66 4.69 21.37
CA VAL A 76 -18.34 5.94 21.71
C VAL A 76 -18.98 6.49 20.44
N CYS A 77 -20.31 6.54 20.39
CA CYS A 77 -21.04 7.12 19.29
C CYS A 77 -21.45 8.55 19.67
N GLU A 78 -20.85 9.54 19.03
CA GLU A 78 -21.21 10.95 19.14
C GLU A 78 -22.33 11.25 18.15
N ASP A 79 -23.58 11.12 18.59
CA ASP A 79 -24.78 11.30 17.77
C ASP A 79 -25.21 12.77 17.76
N ASN A 80 -24.84 13.48 16.69
CA ASN A 80 -25.29 14.85 16.45
C ASN A 80 -26.50 14.92 15.51
N GLY A 81 -27.04 13.77 15.10
CA GLY A 81 -28.17 13.63 14.20
C GLY A 81 -27.90 13.94 12.73
N LEU A 82 -26.65 14.16 12.31
CA LEU A 82 -26.27 14.58 10.96
C LEU A 82 -24.99 13.90 10.45
N GLY A 83 -25.08 13.26 9.29
CA GLY A 83 -23.95 12.89 8.44
C GLY A 83 -23.70 13.94 7.36
N ILE A 84 -22.71 14.81 7.56
CA ILE A 84 -22.47 15.97 6.68
C ILE A 84 -23.73 16.85 6.63
N SER A 85 -24.53 16.78 5.57
CA SER A 85 -25.80 17.49 5.38
C SER A 85 -27.03 16.58 5.48
N VAL A 86 -26.84 15.27 5.68
CA VAL A 86 -27.91 14.26 5.68
C VAL A 86 -28.34 13.96 7.11
N PRO A 87 -29.63 14.12 7.46
CA PRO A 87 -30.14 13.72 8.76
C PRO A 87 -30.05 12.22 9.00
N SER A 88 -29.52 11.84 10.15
CA SER A 88 -29.63 10.46 10.65
C SER A 88 -31.08 10.17 11.07
N PRO A 89 -31.63 8.99 10.73
CA PRO A 89 -33.01 8.67 11.12
C PRO A 89 -33.15 8.65 12.64
N ALA A 90 -34.25 9.21 13.15
CA ALA A 90 -34.52 9.26 14.58
C ALA A 90 -34.51 7.85 15.21
N GLY A 91 -33.78 7.67 16.32
CA GLY A 91 -33.67 6.39 17.02
C GLY A 91 -32.78 5.34 16.34
N TRP A 92 -32.17 5.65 15.19
CA TRP A 92 -31.36 4.69 14.43
C TRP A 92 -30.16 4.14 15.21
N VAL A 93 -29.40 5.03 15.86
CA VAL A 93 -28.21 4.64 16.64
C VAL A 93 -28.58 3.72 17.80
N GLU A 94 -29.63 4.06 18.55
CA GLU A 94 -30.14 3.22 19.65
C GLU A 94 -30.59 1.86 19.14
N ALA A 95 -31.42 1.81 18.10
CA ALA A 95 -31.93 0.56 17.55
C ALA A 95 -30.78 -0.35 17.06
N SER A 96 -29.77 0.24 16.43
CA SER A 96 -28.59 -0.45 15.89
C SER A 96 -27.66 -0.98 16.98
N LEU A 97 -27.45 -0.22 18.07
CA LEU A 97 -26.48 -0.58 19.12
C LEU A 97 -27.07 -1.36 20.29
N SER A 98 -28.29 -1.05 20.73
CA SER A 98 -28.92 -1.67 21.91
C SER A 98 -29.24 -3.14 21.73
N THR A 99 -29.44 -3.56 20.47
CA THR A 99 -29.81 -4.93 20.09
C THR A 99 -28.59 -5.81 19.76
N ARG A 100 -27.37 -5.24 19.75
CA ARG A 100 -26.17 -5.99 19.37
C ARG A 100 -25.83 -7.06 20.41
N PRO A 101 -25.73 -8.34 20.01
CA PRO A 101 -25.32 -9.40 20.93
C PRO A 101 -23.95 -9.12 21.55
N SER A 102 -23.81 -9.41 22.84
CA SER A 102 -22.54 -9.36 23.57
C SER A 102 -21.85 -7.98 23.67
N ILE A 103 -22.48 -6.90 23.20
CA ILE A 103 -22.04 -5.51 23.40
C ILE A 103 -23.01 -4.84 24.37
N ARG A 104 -22.51 -4.35 25.51
CA ARG A 104 -23.37 -3.64 26.48
C ARG A 104 -23.64 -2.22 26.00
N TYR A 105 -24.90 -1.83 25.90
CA TYR A 105 -25.30 -0.48 25.53
C TYR A 105 -25.49 0.43 26.75
N PHE A 106 -24.99 1.65 26.63
CA PHE A 106 -25.16 2.77 27.56
C PHE A 106 -25.55 4.00 26.74
N ALA A 107 -26.41 4.87 27.29
CA ALA A 107 -26.83 6.10 26.62
C ALA A 107 -26.89 7.27 27.61
N ALA A 108 -26.51 8.46 27.16
CA ALA A 108 -26.64 9.69 27.93
C ALA A 108 -26.82 10.91 27.01
N ASP A 109 -27.38 11.99 27.56
CA ASP A 109 -27.31 13.30 26.91
C ASP A 109 -25.87 13.84 27.04
N GLY A 110 -25.12 13.81 25.94
CA GLY A 110 -23.75 14.29 25.87
C GLY A 110 -23.63 15.82 25.98
N CYS A 111 -24.74 16.56 25.85
CA CYS A 111 -24.75 18.00 26.08
C CYS A 111 -24.77 18.37 27.57
N ASP A 112 -25.20 17.44 28.42
CA ASP A 112 -25.21 17.62 29.86
C ASP A 112 -24.07 16.85 30.54
N ALA A 113 -22.92 17.49 30.68
CA ALA A 113 -21.72 16.84 31.21
C ALA A 113 -21.90 16.25 32.62
N VAL A 114 -22.81 16.80 33.44
CA VAL A 114 -23.07 16.31 34.81
C VAL A 114 -23.86 15.01 34.78
N GLU A 115 -24.77 14.85 33.81
CA GLU A 115 -25.55 13.62 33.61
C GLU A 115 -24.77 12.57 32.81
N ALA A 116 -23.98 12.99 31.83
CA ALA A 116 -23.16 12.09 31.01
C ALA A 116 -22.03 11.42 31.79
N LEU A 117 -21.43 12.12 32.76
CA LEU A 117 -20.24 11.63 33.47
C LEU A 117 -20.48 10.30 34.23
N PRO A 118 -21.53 10.15 35.07
CA PRO A 118 -21.80 8.87 35.74
C PRO A 118 -21.98 7.69 34.77
N VAL A 119 -22.70 7.90 33.66
CA VAL A 119 -22.95 6.84 32.66
C VAL A 119 -21.66 6.47 31.93
N ALA A 120 -20.86 7.47 31.54
CA ALA A 120 -19.55 7.23 30.92
C ALA A 120 -18.60 6.49 31.87
N THR A 121 -18.59 6.85 33.16
CA THR A 121 -17.82 6.14 34.19
C THR A 121 -18.28 4.69 34.33
N GLU A 122 -19.60 4.44 34.38
CA GLU A 122 -20.14 3.08 34.44
C GLU A 122 -19.74 2.25 33.21
N ALA A 123 -19.81 2.83 32.02
CA ALA A 123 -19.43 2.18 30.77
C ALA A 123 -17.93 1.80 30.77
N VAL A 124 -17.04 2.73 31.13
CA VAL A 124 -15.61 2.46 31.25
C VAL A 124 -15.33 1.39 32.29
N ASP A 125 -15.97 1.47 33.45
CA ASP A 125 -15.80 0.49 34.52
C ASP A 125 -16.30 -0.91 34.15
N TYR A 126 -17.40 -0.99 33.40
CA TYR A 126 -17.88 -2.25 32.85
C TYR A 126 -16.81 -2.86 31.94
N VAL A 127 -16.30 -2.09 30.97
CA VAL A 127 -15.29 -2.55 30.02
C VAL A 127 -14.00 -2.96 30.73
N ARG A 128 -13.53 -2.14 31.66
CA ARG A 128 -12.32 -2.39 32.47
C ARG A 128 -12.44 -3.66 33.30
N ARG A 129 -13.53 -3.82 34.06
CA ARG A 129 -13.70 -4.95 35.00
C ARG A 129 -14.13 -6.24 34.31
N ARG A 130 -15.07 -6.17 33.36
CA ARG A 130 -15.58 -7.35 32.66
C ARG A 130 -14.69 -7.77 31.50
N ARG A 131 -13.83 -6.89 30.99
CA ARG A 131 -13.01 -7.10 29.77
C ARG A 131 -13.89 -7.49 28.58
N ARG A 132 -15.02 -6.83 28.45
CA ARG A 132 -16.04 -7.05 27.40
C ARG A 132 -16.37 -5.73 26.70
N PRO A 133 -16.76 -5.77 25.43
CA PRO A 133 -17.05 -4.57 24.69
C PRO A 133 -18.34 -3.90 25.18
N ALA A 134 -18.36 -2.57 25.10
CA ALA A 134 -19.54 -1.76 25.34
C ALA A 134 -19.66 -0.65 24.28
N ALA A 135 -20.88 -0.14 24.11
CA ALA A 135 -21.18 1.02 23.31
C ALA A 135 -21.80 2.11 24.19
N LEU A 136 -21.21 3.30 24.18
CA LEU A 136 -21.72 4.50 24.81
C LEU A 136 -22.26 5.43 23.72
N HIS A 137 -23.57 5.61 23.68
CA HIS A 137 -24.25 6.54 22.80
C HIS A 137 -24.43 7.88 23.52
N LEU A 138 -23.81 8.93 22.98
CA LEU A 138 -23.93 10.30 23.47
C LEU A 138 -24.74 11.12 22.47
N SER A 139 -25.93 11.59 22.89
CA SER A 139 -26.67 12.58 22.11
C SER A 139 -25.98 13.94 22.27
N VAL A 140 -25.42 14.46 21.19
CA VAL A 140 -24.68 15.72 21.15
C VAL A 140 -25.31 16.69 20.15
N VAL A 141 -24.74 17.89 20.03
CA VAL A 141 -25.15 18.88 19.04
C VAL A 141 -23.98 19.29 18.17
N ARG A 142 -24.26 19.56 16.88
CA ARG A 142 -23.32 20.24 15.98
C ARG A 142 -23.67 21.73 15.96
N LEU A 143 -22.80 22.55 16.57
CA LEU A 143 -23.02 23.99 16.75
C LEU A 143 -22.75 24.81 15.48
N LEU A 144 -22.01 24.25 14.53
CA LEU A 144 -21.66 24.87 13.26
C LEU A 144 -21.95 23.89 12.10
N GLY A 145 -21.69 24.33 10.87
CA GLY A 145 -21.69 23.47 9.69
C GLY A 145 -20.70 22.30 9.81
N HIS A 146 -20.74 21.38 8.84
CA HIS A 146 -19.88 20.20 8.81
C HIS A 146 -18.38 20.56 8.83
N ALA A 147 -18.02 21.67 8.19
CA ALA A 147 -16.68 22.23 8.19
C ALA A 147 -16.74 23.76 8.33
N GLY A 148 -15.61 24.41 8.64
CA GLY A 148 -15.57 25.86 8.85
C GLY A 148 -15.97 26.70 7.61
N SER A 149 -15.85 26.14 6.41
CA SER A 149 -16.28 26.76 5.15
C SER A 149 -17.68 26.33 4.70
N ASP A 150 -18.36 25.49 5.48
CA ASP A 150 -19.67 24.94 5.10
C ASP A 150 -20.79 25.96 5.26
N VAL A 151 -21.74 25.95 4.33
CA VAL A 151 -22.90 26.85 4.34
C VAL A 151 -24.09 26.11 4.95
N GLU A 152 -24.14 26.09 6.28
CA GLU A 152 -25.10 25.31 7.05
C GLU A 152 -26.59 25.59 6.69
N LEU A 153 -26.91 26.85 6.34
CA LEU A 153 -28.26 27.26 5.94
C LEU A 153 -28.74 26.62 4.63
N ALA A 154 -27.85 25.99 3.86
CA ALA A 154 -28.23 25.27 2.65
C ALA A 154 -29.02 23.98 2.95
N TYR A 155 -28.90 23.42 4.17
CA TYR A 155 -29.53 22.14 4.52
C TYR A 155 -30.13 22.10 5.94
N ARG A 156 -29.86 23.07 6.81
CA ARG A 156 -30.51 23.20 8.12
C ARG A 156 -31.41 24.43 8.18
N ARG A 157 -32.56 24.29 8.84
CA ARG A 157 -33.46 25.43 9.11
C ARG A 157 -32.90 26.23 10.28
N MET A 158 -33.16 27.53 10.28
CA MET A 158 -32.72 28.44 11.36
C MET A 158 -33.23 28.00 12.74
N ASP A 159 -34.42 27.43 12.81
CA ASP A 159 -34.97 26.94 14.08
C ASP A 159 -34.21 25.71 14.60
N ASP A 160 -33.76 24.82 13.71
CA ASP A 160 -32.93 23.66 14.08
C ASP A 160 -31.54 24.11 14.56
N ILE A 161 -31.00 25.20 14.01
CA ILE A 161 -29.73 25.81 14.43
C ILE A 161 -29.89 26.44 15.83
N ARG A 162 -30.95 27.22 16.04
CA ARG A 162 -31.26 27.83 17.35
C ARG A 162 -31.50 26.77 18.42
N ALA A 163 -32.17 25.67 18.07
CA ALA A 163 -32.39 24.55 18.99
C ALA A 163 -31.07 23.88 19.40
N ALA A 164 -30.13 23.71 18.47
CA ALA A 164 -28.79 23.20 18.77
C ALA A 164 -27.97 24.16 19.65
N ASP A 165 -27.99 25.46 19.35
CA ASP A 165 -27.32 26.51 20.15
C ASP A 165 -27.88 26.60 21.58
N ALA A 166 -29.19 26.38 21.78
CA ALA A 166 -29.80 26.31 23.10
C ALA A 166 -29.31 25.11 23.93
N ARG A 167 -28.83 24.06 23.26
CA ARG A 167 -28.23 22.85 23.85
C ARG A 167 -26.71 22.90 23.89
N ASP A 168 -26.07 24.05 23.65
CA ASP A 168 -24.62 24.21 23.76
C ASP A 168 -24.12 23.73 25.15
N PRO A 169 -23.28 22.67 25.20
CA PRO A 169 -22.79 22.09 26.45
C PRO A 169 -22.05 23.11 27.34
N LEU A 170 -21.39 24.10 26.75
CA LEU A 170 -20.69 25.16 27.50
C LEU A 170 -21.70 26.07 28.21
N ARG A 171 -22.80 26.43 27.55
CA ARG A 171 -23.87 27.25 28.16
C ARG A 171 -24.63 26.48 29.22
N LEU A 172 -24.94 25.21 28.98
CA LEU A 172 -25.59 24.34 29.96
C LEU A 172 -24.72 24.17 31.21
N THR A 173 -23.42 23.91 31.03
CA THR A 173 -22.47 23.81 32.13
C THR A 173 -22.35 25.12 32.91
N ALA A 174 -22.22 26.25 32.22
CA ALA A 174 -22.16 27.57 32.87
C ALA A 174 -23.44 27.86 33.68
N ARG A 175 -24.63 27.52 33.15
CA ARG A 175 -25.90 27.65 33.87
C ARG A 175 -25.92 26.80 35.14
N ARG A 176 -25.57 25.51 35.05
CA ARG A 176 -25.51 24.60 36.22
C ARG A 176 -24.51 25.09 37.28
N LEU A 177 -23.37 25.63 36.87
CA LEU A 177 -22.38 26.20 37.80
C LEU A 177 -22.93 27.47 38.48
N ALA A 178 -23.61 28.35 37.74
CA ALA A 178 -24.24 29.54 38.29
C ALA A 178 -25.35 29.18 39.30
N GLU A 179 -26.20 28.20 38.98
CA GLU A 179 -27.24 27.67 39.89
C GLU A 179 -26.66 27.10 41.20
N ARG A 180 -25.41 26.60 41.16
CA ARG A 180 -24.66 26.14 42.33
C ARG A 180 -23.85 27.24 43.03
N GLY A 181 -24.02 28.49 42.62
CA GLY A 181 -23.38 29.65 43.25
C GLY A 181 -21.92 29.90 42.83
N VAL A 182 -21.45 29.30 41.73
CA VAL A 182 -20.11 29.59 41.20
C VAL A 182 -20.11 31.01 40.60
N PRO A 183 -19.20 31.91 41.02
CA PRO A 183 -19.16 33.27 40.50
C PRO A 183 -18.87 33.33 38.99
N LEU A 184 -19.55 34.26 38.29
CA LEU A 184 -19.33 34.50 36.86
C LEU A 184 -17.87 34.81 36.52
N GLU A 185 -17.20 35.58 37.38
CA GLU A 185 -15.79 35.93 37.20
C GLU A 185 -14.90 34.69 37.15
N THR A 186 -15.17 33.70 38.00
CA THR A 186 -14.43 32.43 38.03
C THR A 186 -14.61 31.66 36.72
N MET A 187 -15.85 31.60 36.21
CA MET A 187 -16.15 30.92 34.94
C MET A 187 -15.49 31.63 33.75
N ARG A 188 -15.61 32.97 33.69
CA ARG A 188 -14.99 33.81 32.65
C ARG A 188 -13.46 33.67 32.65
N SER A 189 -12.85 33.74 33.84
CA SER A 189 -11.41 33.56 34.01
C SER A 189 -10.94 32.20 33.46
N ARG A 190 -11.67 31.12 33.74
CA ARG A 190 -11.36 29.79 33.17
C ARG A 190 -11.50 29.73 31.65
N TYR A 191 -12.54 30.34 31.10
CA TYR A 191 -12.76 30.39 29.65
C TYR A 191 -11.64 31.17 28.94
N GLU A 192 -11.28 32.34 29.45
CA GLU A 192 -10.18 33.14 28.89
C GLU A 192 -8.81 32.47 29.09
N ALA A 193 -8.60 31.76 30.20
CA ALA A 193 -7.40 30.95 30.39
C ALA A 193 -7.30 29.83 29.33
N ALA A 194 -8.40 29.17 28.99
CA ALA A 194 -8.42 28.17 27.91
C ALA A 194 -8.11 28.82 26.54
N ARG A 195 -8.68 30.00 26.25
CA ARG A 195 -8.35 30.78 25.04
C ARG A 195 -6.86 31.10 24.97
N ALA A 196 -6.29 31.62 26.06
CA ALA A 196 -4.86 31.94 26.14
C ALA A 196 -3.99 30.69 25.94
N HIS A 197 -4.39 29.56 26.54
CA HIS A 197 -3.69 28.29 26.36
C HIS A 197 -3.69 27.83 24.90
N VAL A 198 -4.83 27.88 24.21
CA VAL A 198 -4.93 27.53 22.78
C VAL A 198 -4.04 28.46 21.94
N ALA A 199 -4.06 29.76 22.20
CA ALA A 199 -3.23 30.74 21.47
C ALA A 199 -1.72 30.46 21.64
N GLU A 200 -1.28 30.11 22.86
CA GLU A 200 0.10 29.71 23.12
C GLU A 200 0.50 28.45 22.32
N ARG A 201 -0.37 27.44 22.30
CA ARG A 201 -0.14 26.20 21.53
C ARG A 201 -0.09 26.46 20.02
N MET A 202 -0.95 27.34 19.51
CA MET A 202 -0.93 27.75 18.10
C MET A 202 0.38 28.42 17.73
N GLU A 203 0.90 29.33 18.56
CA GLU A 203 2.17 30.01 18.28
C GLU A 203 3.35 29.03 18.33
N ARG A 204 3.31 28.04 19.24
CA ARG A 204 4.30 26.95 19.24
C ARG A 204 4.22 26.12 17.97
N ALA A 205 3.02 25.71 17.54
CA ALA A 205 2.82 24.91 16.33
C ALA A 205 3.27 25.65 15.07
N ARG A 206 3.02 26.97 14.98
CA ARG A 206 3.44 27.83 13.87
C ARG A 206 4.96 27.90 13.70
N ARG A 207 5.71 27.73 14.79
CA ARG A 207 7.18 27.72 14.79
C ARG A 207 7.79 26.33 14.57
N SER A 208 6.97 25.28 14.55
CA SER A 208 7.45 23.94 14.26
C SER A 208 7.95 23.85 12.82
N PRO A 209 9.07 23.15 12.56
CA PRO A 209 9.52 22.91 11.21
C PRO A 209 8.47 22.10 10.45
N GLY A 210 8.17 22.51 9.22
CA GLY A 210 7.32 21.76 8.29
C GLY A 210 8.15 20.81 7.42
N LEU A 211 7.45 19.97 6.67
CA LEU A 211 8.04 19.15 5.61
C LEU A 211 8.48 20.06 4.45
N ARG A 212 9.69 19.87 3.94
CA ARG A 212 10.28 20.74 2.90
C ARG A 212 10.19 20.12 1.52
N ASP A 213 10.34 18.80 1.44
CA ASP A 213 10.44 18.07 0.18
C ASP A 213 9.91 16.62 0.32
N ALA A 214 9.98 15.88 -0.79
CA ALA A 214 9.56 14.48 -0.82
C ALA A 214 10.42 13.55 0.04
N ALA A 215 11.67 13.89 0.33
CA ALA A 215 12.53 13.09 1.20
C ALA A 215 12.04 13.18 2.65
N ASP A 216 11.66 14.37 3.11
CA ASP A 216 11.04 14.57 4.43
C ASP A 216 9.72 13.76 4.54
N VAL A 217 8.91 13.69 3.47
CA VAL A 217 7.68 12.88 3.42
C VAL A 217 7.97 11.38 3.50
N MET A 218 8.99 10.90 2.80
CA MET A 218 9.30 9.47 2.68
C MET A 218 10.12 8.92 3.85
N ALA A 219 10.88 9.76 4.56
CA ALA A 219 11.73 9.37 5.69
C ALA A 219 11.02 8.49 6.74
N PRO A 220 9.83 8.86 7.26
CA PRO A 220 9.13 8.03 8.23
C PRO A 220 8.55 6.72 7.65
N LEU A 221 8.36 6.64 6.32
CA LEU A 221 7.78 5.48 5.64
C LEU A 221 8.80 4.36 5.34
N SER A 222 10.09 4.68 5.37
CA SER A 222 11.17 3.72 5.12
C SER A 222 12.33 3.96 6.09
N PRO A 223 12.10 3.81 7.41
CA PRO A 223 13.13 4.10 8.40
C PRO A 223 14.29 3.11 8.28
N ARG A 224 15.52 3.61 8.41
CA ARG A 224 16.73 2.80 8.39
C ARG A 224 17.25 2.67 9.81
N THR A 225 17.45 1.44 10.29
CA THR A 225 17.92 1.16 11.66
C THR A 225 19.15 0.24 11.69
N PRO A 226 20.31 0.68 11.14
CA PRO A 226 21.47 -0.18 10.92
C PRO A 226 21.93 -0.98 12.15
N GLU A 227 21.87 -0.39 13.34
CA GLU A 227 22.28 -1.02 14.59
C GLU A 227 21.40 -2.21 14.96
N ARG A 228 20.07 -2.06 14.79
CA ARG A 228 19.09 -3.12 15.01
C ARG A 228 19.25 -4.23 13.98
N VAL A 229 19.43 -3.85 12.71
CA VAL A 229 19.70 -4.78 11.61
C VAL A 229 20.97 -5.60 11.87
N ALA A 230 22.06 -4.97 12.29
CA ALA A 230 23.31 -5.63 12.61
C ALA A 230 23.19 -6.56 13.83
N THR A 231 22.39 -6.18 14.83
CA THR A 231 22.12 -7.01 16.01
C THR A 231 21.32 -8.26 15.63
N GLU A 232 20.24 -8.10 14.87
CA GLU A 232 19.43 -9.22 14.39
C GLU A 232 20.20 -10.14 13.44
N ALA A 233 21.12 -9.60 12.62
CA ALA A 233 21.99 -10.38 11.77
C ALA A 233 22.96 -11.29 12.56
N ARG A 234 23.34 -10.91 13.78
CA ARG A 234 24.20 -11.70 14.69
C ARG A 234 23.43 -12.71 15.53
N ARG A 235 22.10 -12.65 15.55
CA ARG A 235 21.27 -13.51 16.39
C ARG A 235 21.26 -14.95 15.84
N ALA A 236 21.96 -15.84 16.54
CA ALA A 236 22.01 -17.25 16.20
C ALA A 236 20.67 -17.96 16.48
N PRO A 237 20.32 -19.00 15.70
CA PRO A 237 19.19 -19.87 16.00
C PRO A 237 19.41 -20.64 17.31
N ASP A 238 18.39 -20.71 18.16
CA ASP A 238 18.43 -21.55 19.37
C ASP A 238 18.19 -23.02 19.01
N PHE A 239 19.26 -23.82 18.99
CA PHE A 239 19.21 -25.22 18.60
C PHE A 239 18.32 -26.08 19.50
N GLU A 240 18.34 -25.84 20.82
CA GLU A 240 17.55 -26.62 21.78
C GLU A 240 16.05 -26.34 21.65
N LEU A 241 15.68 -25.09 21.38
CA LEU A 241 14.31 -24.71 21.09
C LEU A 241 13.83 -25.32 19.78
N ARG A 242 14.67 -25.29 18.73
CA ARG A 242 14.37 -25.90 17.42
C ARG A 242 14.16 -27.40 17.53
N ARG A 243 15.05 -28.12 18.22
CA ARG A 243 14.92 -29.56 18.46
C ARG A 243 13.63 -29.90 19.19
N ARG A 244 13.24 -29.11 20.21
CA ARG A 244 11.96 -29.31 20.91
C ARG A 244 10.74 -29.11 20.02
N PHE A 245 10.82 -28.18 19.07
CA PHE A 245 9.70 -27.85 18.19
C PHE A 245 9.56 -28.79 17.00
N TRP A 246 10.67 -29.18 16.36
CA TRP A 246 10.68 -30.02 15.15
C TRP A 246 10.87 -31.50 15.45
N GLY A 247 11.59 -31.84 16.53
CA GLY A 247 12.11 -33.17 16.82
C GLY A 247 13.58 -33.31 16.40
N ASP A 248 14.05 -34.55 16.25
CA ASP A 248 15.45 -34.84 15.90
C ASP A 248 15.79 -34.59 14.42
N LYS A 249 14.78 -34.45 13.55
CA LYS A 249 14.95 -34.08 12.14
C LYS A 249 14.57 -32.61 11.97
N LEU A 250 15.57 -31.77 11.75
CA LEU A 250 15.40 -30.35 11.47
C LEU A 250 15.06 -30.12 9.99
N PRO A 251 14.37 -29.02 9.64
CA PRO A 251 13.98 -28.75 8.25
C PRO A 251 15.11 -28.82 7.22
N GLU A 252 16.30 -28.30 7.54
CA GLU A 252 17.50 -28.33 6.69
C GLU A 252 18.11 -29.73 6.50
N SER A 253 17.75 -30.68 7.38
CA SER A 253 18.18 -32.08 7.30
C SER A 253 17.16 -32.96 6.54
N GLU A 254 16.01 -32.41 6.18
CA GLU A 254 15.02 -33.09 5.36
C GLU A 254 15.43 -33.08 3.86
N GLY A 255 14.78 -33.91 3.05
CA GLY A 255 15.00 -33.94 1.61
C GLY A 255 14.49 -32.68 0.90
N PRO A 256 14.62 -32.62 -0.44
CA PRO A 256 13.99 -31.57 -1.24
C PRO A 256 12.50 -31.47 -0.95
N MET A 257 12.00 -30.25 -0.85
CA MET A 257 10.63 -29.94 -0.47
C MET A 257 10.00 -28.94 -1.44
N THR A 258 8.66 -28.94 -1.46
CA THR A 258 7.85 -28.02 -2.24
C THR A 258 7.86 -26.60 -1.65
N LEU A 259 7.40 -25.62 -2.41
CA LEU A 259 7.25 -24.25 -1.95
C LEU A 259 6.38 -24.15 -0.68
N ALA A 260 5.22 -24.81 -0.67
CA ALA A 260 4.31 -24.80 0.49
C ALA A 260 4.98 -25.37 1.75
N GLU A 261 5.76 -26.44 1.59
CA GLU A 261 6.51 -27.04 2.70
C GLU A 261 7.61 -26.10 3.19
N SER A 262 8.38 -25.47 2.29
CA SER A 262 9.39 -24.48 2.68
C SER A 262 8.80 -23.32 3.47
N ILE A 263 7.69 -22.74 3.01
CA ILE A 263 6.99 -21.66 3.73
C ILE A 263 6.55 -22.13 5.11
N ARG A 264 5.94 -23.32 5.20
CA ARG A 264 5.52 -23.91 6.48
C ARG A 264 6.68 -24.05 7.47
N HIS A 265 7.81 -24.58 7.02
CA HIS A 265 9.00 -24.76 7.86
C HIS A 265 9.56 -23.40 8.28
N THR A 266 9.60 -22.41 7.39
CA THR A 266 10.05 -21.06 7.73
C THR A 266 9.11 -20.38 8.72
N LEU A 267 7.79 -20.49 8.56
CA LEU A 267 6.84 -19.97 9.55
C LEU A 267 7.03 -20.59 10.93
N GLY A 268 7.28 -21.91 11.00
CA GLY A 268 7.59 -22.58 12.26
C GLY A 268 8.89 -22.06 12.91
N GLU A 269 9.96 -21.91 12.14
CA GLU A 269 11.22 -21.34 12.61
C GLU A 269 11.07 -19.89 13.09
N LEU A 270 10.26 -19.09 12.38
CA LEU A 270 9.98 -17.71 12.75
C LEU A 270 9.13 -17.61 14.01
N LEU A 271 8.16 -18.52 14.21
CA LEU A 271 7.41 -18.61 15.46
C LEU A 271 8.32 -18.88 16.67
N LEU A 272 9.39 -19.65 16.50
CA LEU A 272 10.40 -19.85 17.53
C LEU A 272 11.24 -18.60 17.77
N LYS A 273 11.73 -18.00 16.67
CA LYS A 273 12.61 -16.83 16.72
C LYS A 273 11.90 -15.58 17.26
N GLN A 274 10.61 -15.45 17.02
CA GLN A 274 9.80 -14.28 17.36
C GLN A 274 8.69 -14.66 18.36
N PRO A 275 8.92 -14.58 19.68
CA PRO A 275 7.93 -14.97 20.69
C PRO A 275 6.58 -14.25 20.57
N GLY A 276 6.59 -12.98 20.15
CA GLY A 276 5.38 -12.18 19.91
C GLY A 276 4.76 -12.32 18.51
N MET A 277 5.24 -13.25 17.68
CA MET A 277 4.68 -13.47 16.34
C MET A 277 3.37 -14.26 16.39
N ILE A 278 2.33 -13.78 15.73
CA ILE A 278 1.04 -14.47 15.60
C ILE A 278 0.69 -14.66 14.13
N VAL A 279 0.19 -15.84 13.75
CA VAL A 279 -0.21 -16.19 12.38
C VAL A 279 -1.71 -16.48 12.39
N PHE A 280 -2.49 -15.77 11.57
CA PHE A 280 -3.94 -15.90 11.63
C PHE A 280 -4.60 -15.50 10.31
N GLY A 281 -5.83 -15.97 10.14
CA GLY A 281 -6.63 -15.75 8.93
C GLY A 281 -7.72 -16.82 8.86
N GLU A 282 -8.38 -16.94 7.73
CA GLU A 282 -9.42 -17.95 7.53
C GLU A 282 -8.78 -19.33 7.37
N ASP A 283 -9.24 -20.31 8.17
CA ASP A 283 -8.74 -21.69 8.18
C ASP A 283 -7.25 -21.88 8.53
N VAL A 284 -6.51 -20.81 8.85
CA VAL A 284 -5.07 -20.80 9.16
C VAL A 284 -4.70 -21.66 10.37
N GLY A 285 -5.61 -21.80 11.33
CA GLY A 285 -5.42 -22.50 12.58
C GLY A 285 -5.31 -24.01 12.41
N ARG A 286 -6.43 -24.72 12.58
CA ARG A 286 -6.42 -26.19 12.65
C ARG A 286 -6.26 -26.84 11.28
N LYS A 287 -6.92 -26.31 10.25
CA LYS A 287 -6.87 -26.83 8.87
C LYS A 287 -5.52 -26.55 8.22
N GLY A 288 -4.95 -25.38 8.50
CA GLY A 288 -3.63 -24.96 8.04
C GLY A 288 -3.67 -24.08 6.78
N GLY A 289 -4.72 -23.29 6.63
CA GLY A 289 -5.05 -22.54 5.41
C GLY A 289 -5.70 -23.44 4.35
N VAL A 290 -6.28 -22.83 3.31
CA VAL A 290 -6.93 -23.58 2.22
C VAL A 290 -5.99 -24.56 1.52
N TYR A 291 -4.72 -24.16 1.40
CA TYR A 291 -3.67 -24.96 0.76
C TYR A 291 -2.80 -25.77 1.74
N GLY A 292 -3.09 -25.73 3.04
CA GLY A 292 -2.33 -26.49 4.04
C GLY A 292 -0.94 -25.93 4.37
N VAL A 293 -0.62 -24.69 3.97
CA VAL A 293 0.68 -24.04 4.19
C VAL A 293 1.01 -23.91 5.69
N THR A 294 0.03 -23.69 6.57
CA THR A 294 0.26 -23.61 8.03
C THR A 294 -0.06 -24.92 8.77
N ARG A 295 -0.28 -26.03 8.05
CA ARG A 295 -0.72 -27.30 8.62
C ARG A 295 0.21 -27.78 9.74
N GLY A 296 -0.38 -28.04 10.91
CA GLY A 296 0.32 -28.56 12.07
C GLY A 296 1.06 -27.52 12.92
N LEU A 297 1.20 -26.27 12.45
CA LEU A 297 1.87 -25.21 13.21
C LEU A 297 1.12 -24.84 14.47
N GLN A 298 -0.22 -24.82 14.46
CA GLN A 298 -1.01 -24.57 15.68
C GLN A 298 -0.72 -25.59 16.78
N LYS A 299 -0.59 -26.88 16.42
CA LYS A 299 -0.29 -27.94 17.38
C LYS A 299 1.12 -27.82 17.96
N ARG A 300 2.10 -27.41 17.14
CA ARG A 300 3.50 -27.26 17.55
C ARG A 300 3.74 -25.97 18.35
N ALA A 301 3.09 -24.87 17.96
CA ALA A 301 3.17 -23.58 18.65
C ALA A 301 2.10 -23.49 19.75
N SER A 302 0.93 -22.91 19.43
CA SER A 302 -0.28 -23.00 20.26
C SER A 302 -1.47 -22.37 19.53
N PRO A 303 -2.71 -22.60 20.00
CA PRO A 303 -3.89 -21.86 19.56
C PRO A 303 -3.86 -20.36 19.86
N ALA A 304 -2.91 -19.87 20.67
CA ALA A 304 -2.70 -18.43 20.85
C ALA A 304 -1.76 -17.85 19.79
N ARG A 305 -0.89 -18.67 19.18
CA ARG A 305 0.10 -18.22 18.20
C ARG A 305 -0.38 -18.42 16.77
N VAL A 306 -1.19 -19.45 16.52
CA VAL A 306 -1.74 -19.76 15.20
C VAL A 306 -3.24 -20.04 15.32
N PHE A 307 -4.10 -19.20 14.73
CA PHE A 307 -5.55 -19.27 14.97
C PHE A 307 -6.40 -18.79 13.79
N ASP A 308 -7.67 -19.20 13.81
CA ASP A 308 -8.66 -18.83 12.80
C ASP A 308 -9.33 -17.49 13.14
N THR A 309 -9.58 -16.66 12.14
CA THR A 309 -10.42 -15.45 12.25
C THR A 309 -11.85 -15.73 11.78
N LEU A 310 -12.73 -14.72 11.92
CA LEU A 310 -13.97 -14.73 11.13
C LEU A 310 -13.67 -14.51 9.64
N LEU A 311 -14.68 -14.80 8.81
CA LEU A 311 -14.67 -14.66 7.36
C LEU A 311 -14.90 -13.19 6.99
N ASP A 312 -13.87 -12.37 7.19
CA ASP A 312 -13.88 -10.92 6.94
C ASP A 312 -12.44 -10.39 6.87
N GLU A 313 -11.98 -10.01 5.67
CA GLU A 313 -10.64 -9.46 5.48
C GLU A 313 -10.42 -8.16 6.24
N GLN A 314 -11.48 -7.36 6.47
CA GLN A 314 -11.36 -6.11 7.22
C GLN A 314 -11.05 -6.38 8.69
N THR A 315 -11.64 -7.44 9.25
CA THR A 315 -11.27 -7.90 10.59
C THR A 315 -9.85 -8.44 10.62
N ILE A 316 -9.43 -9.22 9.62
CA ILE A 316 -8.05 -9.76 9.56
C ILE A 316 -7.04 -8.61 9.62
N LEU A 317 -7.19 -7.60 8.78
CA LEU A 317 -6.29 -6.45 8.77
C LEU A 317 -6.47 -5.57 10.02
N GLY A 318 -7.69 -5.39 10.53
CA GLY A 318 -7.95 -4.65 11.78
C GLY A 318 -7.25 -5.27 12.99
N LEU A 319 -7.32 -6.60 13.12
CA LEU A 319 -6.59 -7.36 14.13
C LEU A 319 -5.08 -7.17 13.97
N ALA A 320 -4.56 -7.23 12.74
CA ALA A 320 -3.14 -7.02 12.48
C ALA A 320 -2.68 -5.61 12.91
N LEU A 321 -3.41 -4.58 12.49
CA LEU A 321 -3.11 -3.19 12.82
C LEU A 321 -3.01 -2.97 14.34
N GLY A 322 -4.02 -3.42 15.08
CA GLY A 322 -4.05 -3.24 16.53
C GLY A 322 -3.02 -4.09 17.28
N CYS A 323 -2.77 -5.32 16.83
CA CYS A 323 -1.71 -6.17 17.39
C CYS A 323 -0.32 -5.57 17.17
N ALA A 324 -0.05 -5.03 15.97
CA ALA A 324 1.22 -4.40 15.63
C ALA A 324 1.52 -3.18 16.50
N GLN A 325 0.52 -2.31 16.73
CA GLN A 325 0.62 -1.16 17.64
C GLN A 325 0.85 -1.55 19.11
N HIS A 326 0.61 -2.81 19.45
CA HIS A 326 0.76 -3.36 20.79
C HIS A 326 1.97 -4.31 20.91
N GLY A 327 2.98 -4.15 20.04
CA GLY A 327 4.27 -4.85 20.13
C GLY A 327 4.28 -6.29 19.59
N LEU A 328 3.13 -6.85 19.21
CA LEU A 328 3.08 -8.16 18.55
C LEU A 328 3.56 -8.05 17.09
N LEU A 329 3.90 -9.20 16.48
CA LEU A 329 4.20 -9.28 15.04
C LEU A 329 3.13 -10.10 14.33
N PRO A 330 2.14 -9.44 13.73
CA PRO A 330 1.10 -10.13 13.01
C PRO A 330 1.56 -10.65 11.65
N PHE A 331 1.15 -11.87 11.35
CA PHE A 331 1.20 -12.55 10.05
C PHE A 331 -0.24 -12.88 9.63
N PRO A 332 -1.02 -11.86 9.23
CA PRO A 332 -2.33 -12.11 8.66
C PRO A 332 -2.19 -12.87 7.33
N GLU A 333 -3.08 -13.80 7.06
CA GLU A 333 -3.25 -14.47 5.77
C GLU A 333 -4.58 -14.04 5.17
N ILE A 334 -4.55 -13.45 3.97
CA ILE A 334 -5.71 -13.30 3.11
C ILE A 334 -5.69 -14.46 2.12
N GLN A 335 -6.82 -15.17 2.04
CA GLN A 335 -6.90 -16.47 1.38
C GLN A 335 -6.56 -16.41 -0.12
N TYR A 336 -7.01 -15.36 -0.80
CA TYR A 336 -6.73 -15.09 -2.22
C TYR A 336 -6.53 -13.60 -2.47
N LEU A 337 -5.66 -13.25 -3.42
CA LEU A 337 -5.39 -11.85 -3.80
C LEU A 337 -6.67 -11.09 -4.16
N ALA A 338 -7.62 -11.73 -4.85
CA ALA A 338 -8.89 -11.09 -5.21
C ALA A 338 -9.71 -10.63 -4.00
N TYR A 339 -9.54 -11.25 -2.83
CA TYR A 339 -10.27 -10.89 -1.61
C TYR A 339 -9.62 -9.75 -0.85
N LEU A 340 -8.36 -9.41 -1.16
CA LEU A 340 -7.70 -8.22 -0.60
C LEU A 340 -8.51 -6.94 -0.88
N HIS A 341 -9.18 -6.87 -2.03
CA HIS A 341 -9.96 -5.71 -2.44
C HIS A 341 -11.09 -5.33 -1.47
N ASN A 342 -11.52 -6.25 -0.60
CA ASN A 342 -12.50 -5.96 0.45
C ASN A 342 -11.92 -5.08 1.58
N ALA A 343 -10.60 -5.04 1.75
CA ALA A 343 -9.93 -4.47 2.92
C ALA A 343 -8.67 -3.64 2.60
N GLU A 344 -8.29 -3.50 1.32
CA GLU A 344 -7.04 -2.84 0.90
C GLU A 344 -6.86 -1.40 1.40
N ASP A 345 -7.95 -0.66 1.65
CA ASP A 345 -7.87 0.69 2.22
C ASP A 345 -7.22 0.69 3.61
N GLN A 346 -7.31 -0.39 4.39
CA GLN A 346 -6.61 -0.50 5.66
C GLN A 346 -5.09 -0.59 5.50
N LEU A 347 -4.58 -1.08 4.37
CA LEU A 347 -3.15 -1.05 4.07
C LEU A 347 -2.70 0.34 3.66
N ARG A 348 -3.46 0.96 2.73
CA ARG A 348 -3.14 2.27 2.15
C ARG A 348 -3.36 3.40 3.15
N GLY A 349 -4.55 3.49 3.70
CA GLY A 349 -5.00 4.55 4.59
C GLY A 349 -4.49 4.39 6.02
N GLU A 350 -4.29 3.17 6.52
CA GLU A 350 -3.88 3.00 7.92
C GLU A 350 -2.48 2.42 8.10
N ALA A 351 -2.20 1.23 7.58
CA ALA A 351 -0.98 0.50 7.92
C ALA A 351 0.28 1.23 7.45
N ALA A 352 0.35 1.52 6.14
CA ALA A 352 1.57 2.01 5.51
C ALA A 352 1.82 3.50 5.77
N THR A 353 0.74 4.30 5.90
CA THR A 353 0.83 5.76 6.03
C THR A 353 0.85 6.28 7.47
N LEU A 354 0.53 5.45 8.47
CA LEU A 354 0.59 5.85 9.88
C LEU A 354 1.96 6.40 10.32
N PRO A 355 3.11 5.83 9.90
CA PRO A 355 4.41 6.41 10.23
C PRO A 355 4.55 7.84 9.71
N PHE A 356 4.03 8.14 8.52
CA PHE A 356 4.02 9.51 7.97
C PHE A 356 3.17 10.46 8.82
N PHE A 357 1.94 10.07 9.17
CA PHE A 357 1.07 10.94 9.98
C PHE A 357 1.55 11.14 11.42
N SER A 358 2.40 10.23 11.92
CA SER A 358 2.88 10.24 13.30
C SER A 358 4.35 10.63 13.45
N ASP A 359 5.04 10.96 12.35
CA ASP A 359 6.49 11.17 12.34
C ASP A 359 7.24 9.98 12.99
N GLY A 360 6.85 8.76 12.61
CA GLY A 360 7.42 7.51 13.11
C GLY A 360 7.04 7.12 14.54
N GLN A 361 6.26 7.94 15.26
CA GLN A 361 5.83 7.61 16.63
C GLN A 361 4.90 6.40 16.71
N TRP A 362 4.16 6.14 15.62
CA TRP A 362 3.28 4.98 15.50
C TRP A 362 3.52 4.26 14.18
N THR A 363 3.60 2.94 14.24
CA THR A 363 3.84 2.07 13.09
C THR A 363 2.94 0.83 13.16
N ASN A 364 2.81 0.11 12.05
CA ASN A 364 2.06 -1.15 11.97
C ASN A 364 2.93 -2.27 11.37
N PRO A 365 4.05 -2.65 12.02
CA PRO A 365 4.91 -3.70 11.51
C PRO A 365 4.15 -5.02 11.31
N MET A 366 4.16 -5.56 10.08
CA MET A 366 3.47 -6.81 9.77
C MET A 366 4.05 -7.49 8.53
N VAL A 367 3.80 -8.79 8.40
CA VAL A 367 4.02 -9.55 7.17
C VAL A 367 2.68 -10.13 6.72
N LEU A 368 1.98 -9.41 5.86
CA LEU A 368 0.72 -9.86 5.27
C LEU A 368 1.01 -10.90 4.19
N ARG A 369 0.51 -12.12 4.40
CA ARG A 369 0.61 -13.22 3.45
C ARG A 369 -0.64 -13.25 2.58
N ILE A 370 -0.46 -13.36 1.27
CA ILE A 370 -1.56 -13.42 0.32
C ILE A 370 -1.26 -14.50 -0.69
N ALA A 371 -2.14 -15.47 -0.84
CA ALA A 371 -2.06 -16.42 -1.93
C ALA A 371 -2.54 -15.72 -3.22
N GLY A 372 -1.76 -15.71 -4.31
CA GLY A 372 -2.22 -15.10 -5.57
C GLY A 372 -1.51 -15.61 -6.83
N LEU A 373 -1.58 -14.76 -7.86
CA LEU A 373 -1.13 -15.00 -9.24
C LEU A 373 -1.97 -16.05 -9.98
N GLY A 374 -1.75 -16.14 -11.30
CA GLY A 374 -2.47 -17.09 -12.15
C GLY A 374 -2.37 -18.52 -11.61
N TYR A 375 -3.51 -19.18 -11.47
CA TYR A 375 -3.65 -20.54 -10.95
C TYR A 375 -4.07 -21.51 -12.08
N GLN A 376 -4.57 -22.69 -11.71
CA GLN A 376 -4.92 -23.74 -12.65
C GLN A 376 -6.03 -23.30 -13.61
N LYS A 377 -5.76 -23.49 -14.91
CA LYS A 377 -6.73 -23.22 -15.99
C LYS A 377 -8.07 -23.90 -15.70
N GLY A 378 -9.15 -23.13 -15.71
CA GLY A 378 -10.53 -23.62 -15.52
C GLY A 378 -11.01 -23.66 -14.08
N PHE A 379 -10.15 -23.39 -13.09
CA PHE A 379 -10.55 -23.31 -11.68
C PHE A 379 -10.80 -21.85 -11.24
N GLY A 380 -11.97 -21.57 -10.68
CA GLY A 380 -12.24 -20.36 -9.89
C GLY A 380 -12.24 -18.99 -10.60
N GLY A 381 -11.98 -18.94 -11.92
CA GLY A 381 -12.04 -17.71 -12.71
C GLY A 381 -11.13 -16.60 -12.19
N HIS A 382 -11.45 -15.34 -12.49
CA HIS A 382 -10.63 -14.20 -12.07
C HIS A 382 -10.49 -14.08 -10.54
N PHE A 383 -11.48 -14.53 -9.75
CA PHE A 383 -11.42 -14.51 -8.28
C PHE A 383 -10.39 -15.47 -7.64
N HIS A 384 -9.85 -16.43 -8.39
CA HIS A 384 -8.83 -17.38 -7.91
C HIS A 384 -7.54 -17.35 -8.73
N ASN A 385 -7.44 -16.43 -9.69
CA ASN A 385 -6.32 -16.31 -10.62
C ASN A 385 -5.88 -14.85 -10.77
N ASP A 386 -6.19 -14.02 -9.76
CA ASP A 386 -5.95 -12.58 -9.82
C ASP A 386 -4.45 -12.24 -9.83
N ASN A 387 -4.10 -11.18 -10.56
CA ASN A 387 -2.76 -10.65 -10.72
C ASN A 387 -2.75 -9.11 -10.58
N SER A 388 -3.72 -8.55 -9.85
CA SER A 388 -3.91 -7.11 -9.67
C SER A 388 -2.93 -6.50 -8.66
N LEU A 389 -1.63 -6.63 -8.92
CA LEU A 389 -0.56 -6.19 -8.01
C LEU A 389 -0.42 -4.66 -7.89
N ALA A 390 -1.00 -3.92 -8.82
CA ALA A 390 -0.87 -2.46 -8.88
C ALA A 390 -1.36 -1.81 -7.58
N VAL A 391 -2.45 -2.31 -7.00
CA VAL A 391 -3.03 -1.75 -5.78
C VAL A 391 -2.09 -1.81 -4.58
N LEU A 392 -1.19 -2.80 -4.56
CA LEU A 392 -0.15 -2.94 -3.54
C LEU A 392 1.09 -2.11 -3.89
N ARG A 393 1.51 -2.14 -5.15
CA ARG A 393 2.70 -1.43 -5.64
C ARG A 393 2.57 0.09 -5.44
N ASP A 394 1.37 0.62 -5.61
CA ASP A 394 1.12 2.06 -5.59
C ASP A 394 1.01 2.62 -4.15
N ILE A 395 1.15 1.79 -3.11
CA ILE A 395 1.16 2.20 -1.70
C ILE A 395 2.59 2.61 -1.28
N PRO A 396 2.84 3.89 -0.93
CA PRO A 396 4.17 4.34 -0.49
C PRO A 396 4.64 3.61 0.78
N GLY A 397 5.91 3.21 0.81
CA GLY A 397 6.53 2.57 1.98
C GLY A 397 6.22 1.08 2.14
N LEU A 398 5.23 0.54 1.42
CA LEU A 398 4.91 -0.88 1.43
C LEU A 398 5.97 -1.69 0.65
N VAL A 399 6.40 -2.81 1.22
CA VAL A 399 7.32 -3.76 0.55
C VAL A 399 6.51 -4.89 -0.06
N LEU A 400 6.65 -5.13 -1.37
CA LEU A 400 5.99 -6.23 -2.07
C LEU A 400 7.01 -7.30 -2.48
N ALA A 401 6.93 -8.46 -1.82
CA ALA A 401 7.80 -9.62 -2.01
C ALA A 401 7.05 -10.78 -2.66
N ILE A 402 7.63 -11.40 -3.69
CA ILE A 402 7.08 -12.54 -4.42
C ILE A 402 8.19 -13.59 -4.60
N PRO A 403 8.18 -14.69 -3.84
CA PRO A 403 9.16 -15.76 -4.05
C PRO A 403 8.82 -16.58 -5.30
N SER A 404 9.81 -17.19 -5.93
CA SER A 404 9.59 -18.07 -7.10
C SER A 404 9.73 -19.56 -6.79
N ASN A 405 10.41 -19.93 -5.72
CA ASN A 405 10.65 -21.33 -5.33
C ASN A 405 10.81 -21.45 -3.80
N GLY A 406 10.97 -22.68 -3.29
CA GLY A 406 11.07 -22.94 -1.86
C GLY A 406 12.29 -22.29 -1.18
N LEU A 407 13.44 -22.24 -1.87
CA LEU A 407 14.65 -21.61 -1.37
C LEU A 407 14.46 -20.09 -1.19
N ASP A 408 13.92 -19.45 -2.23
CA ASP A 408 13.62 -18.01 -2.23
C ASP A 408 12.61 -17.66 -1.15
N ALA A 409 11.52 -18.45 -1.04
CA ALA A 409 10.49 -18.21 -0.04
C ALA A 409 11.04 -18.23 1.39
N ALA A 410 11.88 -19.22 1.73
CA ALA A 410 12.46 -19.33 3.06
C ALA A 410 13.39 -18.14 3.38
N LYS A 411 14.28 -17.78 2.44
CA LYS A 411 15.24 -16.70 2.62
C LYS A 411 14.58 -15.32 2.65
N MET A 412 13.60 -15.07 1.77
CA MET A 412 12.89 -13.81 1.68
C MET A 412 11.92 -13.62 2.85
N LEU A 413 11.22 -14.66 3.32
CA LEU A 413 10.30 -14.53 4.45
C LEU A 413 11.05 -14.14 5.74
N ARG A 414 12.27 -14.66 5.93
CA ARG A 414 13.17 -14.23 7.02
C ARG A 414 13.55 -12.75 6.90
N GLU A 415 13.81 -12.27 5.68
CA GLU A 415 14.06 -10.85 5.44
C GLU A 415 12.81 -9.98 5.67
N CYS A 416 11.63 -10.46 5.27
CA CYS A 416 10.35 -9.78 5.54
C CYS A 416 10.12 -9.59 7.05
N VAL A 417 10.44 -10.60 7.86
CA VAL A 417 10.38 -10.49 9.33
C VAL A 417 11.33 -9.44 9.86
N ARG A 418 12.57 -9.40 9.33
CA ARG A 418 13.58 -8.42 9.73
C ARG A 418 13.14 -7.00 9.37
N LEU A 419 12.63 -6.79 8.17
CA LEU A 419 12.07 -5.50 7.72
C LEU A 419 10.90 -5.07 8.62
N ALA A 420 9.95 -5.97 8.89
CA ALA A 420 8.82 -5.68 9.75
C ALA A 420 9.27 -5.38 11.19
N ARG A 421 10.19 -6.16 11.77
CA ARG A 421 10.61 -5.98 13.18
C ARG A 421 11.60 -4.85 13.38
N GLU A 422 12.66 -4.77 12.60
CA GLU A 422 13.74 -3.82 12.85
C GLU A 422 13.50 -2.47 12.20
N GLU A 423 12.86 -2.44 11.03
CA GLU A 423 12.54 -1.23 10.28
C GLU A 423 11.04 -0.90 10.33
N GLN A 424 10.27 -1.59 11.18
CA GLN A 424 8.86 -1.28 11.44
C GLN A 424 7.97 -1.26 10.17
N ARG A 425 8.34 -2.06 9.15
CA ARG A 425 7.72 -2.03 7.82
C ARG A 425 6.43 -2.82 7.72
N VAL A 426 5.55 -2.38 6.84
CA VAL A 426 4.45 -3.18 6.29
C VAL A 426 4.98 -3.94 5.09
N VAL A 427 4.99 -5.27 5.17
CA VAL A 427 5.47 -6.15 4.11
C VAL A 427 4.32 -7.02 3.63
N VAL A 428 4.12 -7.09 2.30
CA VAL A 428 3.22 -8.05 1.66
C VAL A 428 4.06 -9.14 1.01
N PHE A 429 3.81 -10.36 1.43
CA PHE A 429 4.42 -11.57 0.91
C PHE A 429 3.38 -12.30 0.06
N LEU A 430 3.43 -12.07 -1.25
CA LEU A 430 2.50 -12.67 -2.20
C LEU A 430 3.03 -14.02 -2.66
N GLU A 431 2.30 -15.08 -2.33
CA GLU A 431 2.69 -16.45 -2.55
C GLU A 431 2.11 -16.97 -3.89
N PRO A 432 2.94 -17.48 -4.82
CA PRO A 432 2.48 -18.01 -6.11
C PRO A 432 1.74 -19.33 -5.91
N ILE A 433 0.40 -19.29 -5.85
CA ILE A 433 -0.44 -20.45 -5.48
C ILE A 433 -0.17 -21.65 -6.38
N ALA A 434 0.00 -21.41 -7.68
CA ALA A 434 0.25 -22.48 -8.65
C ALA A 434 1.52 -23.27 -8.36
N LEU A 435 2.50 -22.67 -7.69
CA LEU A 435 3.79 -23.30 -7.37
C LEU A 435 3.81 -24.03 -6.03
N TYR A 436 2.79 -23.86 -5.18
CA TYR A 436 2.73 -24.51 -3.87
C TYR A 436 2.99 -26.03 -3.91
N PRO A 437 2.31 -26.82 -4.76
CA PRO A 437 2.52 -28.26 -4.81
C PRO A 437 3.56 -28.67 -5.86
N MET A 438 4.13 -27.74 -6.62
CA MET A 438 4.94 -28.07 -7.79
C MET A 438 6.24 -28.75 -7.36
N ARG A 439 6.45 -29.94 -7.91
CA ARG A 439 7.63 -30.78 -7.66
C ARG A 439 8.55 -30.80 -8.87
N ASP A 440 7.96 -30.97 -10.04
CA ASP A 440 8.68 -31.24 -11.26
C ASP A 440 8.97 -29.98 -12.06
N LEU A 441 10.13 -29.94 -12.72
CA LEU A 441 10.54 -28.82 -13.56
C LEU A 441 10.37 -29.13 -15.05
N HIS A 442 10.97 -30.20 -15.55
CA HIS A 442 11.02 -30.51 -16.98
C HIS A 442 10.19 -31.75 -17.31
N GLU A 443 10.40 -32.84 -16.59
CA GLU A 443 9.76 -34.13 -16.82
C GLU A 443 8.94 -34.59 -15.61
N ALA A 444 7.89 -35.35 -15.84
CA ALA A 444 7.05 -35.87 -14.76
C ALA A 444 7.87 -36.78 -13.83
N GLY A 445 7.87 -36.46 -12.53
CA GLY A 445 8.62 -37.17 -11.50
C GLY A 445 10.09 -36.76 -11.36
N ASP A 446 10.59 -35.77 -12.10
CA ASP A 446 11.99 -35.33 -11.98
C ASP A 446 12.31 -34.62 -10.65
N GLY A 447 11.28 -34.10 -9.96
CA GLY A 447 11.45 -33.37 -8.71
C GLY A 447 12.32 -32.11 -8.82
N GLY A 448 12.59 -31.62 -10.04
CA GLY A 448 13.58 -30.58 -10.34
C GLY A 448 13.22 -29.18 -9.84
N TRP A 449 11.98 -28.96 -9.39
CA TRP A 449 11.55 -27.69 -8.80
C TRP A 449 11.59 -27.69 -7.27
N MET A 450 11.72 -28.86 -6.64
CA MET A 450 11.88 -28.95 -5.19
C MET A 450 13.26 -28.47 -4.76
N CYS A 451 13.31 -27.74 -3.65
CA CYS A 451 14.55 -27.19 -3.11
C CYS A 451 14.86 -27.81 -1.75
N ARG A 452 16.14 -27.97 -1.42
CA ARG A 452 16.54 -28.21 -0.02
C ARG A 452 16.31 -26.94 0.79
N TYR A 453 15.89 -27.10 2.03
CA TYR A 453 15.69 -25.97 2.92
C TYR A 453 17.03 -25.28 3.23
N PRO A 454 17.11 -23.93 3.14
CA PRO A 454 18.36 -23.21 3.34
C PRO A 454 18.81 -23.21 4.79
N ASP A 455 20.12 -22.98 5.00
CA ASP A 455 20.67 -22.77 6.33
C ASP A 455 19.89 -21.64 7.03
N PRO A 456 19.51 -21.78 8.32
CA PRO A 456 18.70 -20.79 9.03
C PRO A 456 19.25 -19.36 9.06
N SER A 457 20.56 -19.17 8.84
CA SER A 457 21.21 -17.86 8.78
C SER A 457 21.04 -17.14 7.44
N GLU A 458 20.81 -17.88 6.35
CA GLU A 458 20.71 -17.33 5.01
C GLU A 458 19.44 -16.49 4.82
N ARG A 459 19.57 -15.39 4.08
CA ARG A 459 18.49 -14.48 3.66
C ARG A 459 18.77 -13.98 2.24
N ILE A 460 17.74 -13.47 1.59
CA ILE A 460 17.82 -12.69 0.35
C ILE A 460 17.46 -11.27 0.77
N ALA A 461 18.37 -10.32 0.55
CA ALA A 461 18.18 -8.94 0.99
C ALA A 461 17.10 -8.22 0.17
N LEU A 462 16.48 -7.18 0.73
CA LEU A 462 15.56 -6.32 -0.01
C LEU A 462 16.23 -5.75 -1.27
N GLY A 463 15.61 -5.97 -2.42
CA GLY A 463 16.09 -5.50 -3.73
C GLY A 463 17.04 -6.47 -4.45
N GLU A 464 17.47 -7.55 -3.79
CA GLU A 464 18.29 -8.59 -4.41
C GLU A 464 17.46 -9.40 -5.42
N VAL A 465 17.98 -9.52 -6.66
CA VAL A 465 17.36 -10.26 -7.76
C VAL A 465 17.97 -11.67 -7.87
N GLY A 466 17.18 -12.63 -8.34
CA GLY A 466 17.66 -13.98 -8.68
C GLY A 466 18.09 -14.09 -10.14
N GLN A 467 18.94 -15.08 -10.44
CA GLN A 467 19.32 -15.46 -11.80
C GLN A 467 19.32 -16.98 -11.94
N HIS A 468 18.78 -17.48 -13.05
CA HIS A 468 18.92 -18.86 -13.50
C HIS A 468 19.56 -18.87 -14.90
N GLY A 469 20.62 -19.65 -15.05
CA GLY A 469 21.40 -19.72 -16.29
C GLY A 469 22.32 -18.51 -16.51
N GLU A 470 23.33 -18.69 -17.36
CA GLU A 470 24.36 -17.69 -17.67
C GLU A 470 24.29 -17.18 -19.12
N GLY A 471 23.18 -17.46 -19.81
CA GLY A 471 23.06 -17.16 -21.22
C GLY A 471 23.11 -15.68 -21.56
N ARG A 472 23.63 -15.38 -22.76
CA ARG A 472 23.94 -14.02 -23.21
C ARG A 472 23.08 -13.55 -24.38
N ASP A 473 22.33 -14.43 -25.02
CA ASP A 473 21.53 -14.11 -26.22
C ASP A 473 20.18 -13.51 -25.85
N LEU A 474 19.54 -14.01 -24.78
CA LEU A 474 18.24 -13.54 -24.30
C LEU A 474 18.17 -13.51 -22.77
N ALA A 475 17.69 -12.39 -22.22
CA ALA A 475 17.34 -12.28 -20.81
C ALA A 475 15.82 -12.21 -20.65
N ILE A 476 15.24 -13.17 -19.93
CA ILE A 476 13.82 -13.19 -19.58
C ILE A 476 13.67 -12.64 -18.17
N VAL A 477 12.94 -11.53 -17.99
CA VAL A 477 12.74 -10.91 -16.67
C VAL A 477 11.33 -11.13 -16.20
N THR A 478 11.20 -11.72 -15.02
CA THR A 478 9.95 -12.28 -14.55
C THR A 478 9.96 -12.43 -13.02
N PHE A 479 8.90 -12.99 -12.45
CA PHE A 479 8.77 -13.27 -11.02
C PHE A 479 7.73 -14.37 -10.77
N GLY A 480 7.79 -15.01 -9.61
CA GLY A 480 6.79 -15.99 -9.15
C GLY A 480 6.56 -17.10 -10.18
N ASN A 481 5.31 -17.29 -10.59
CA ASN A 481 4.91 -18.25 -11.62
C ASN A 481 5.72 -18.12 -12.92
N GLY A 482 6.05 -16.90 -13.31
CA GLY A 482 6.74 -16.64 -14.56
C GLY A 482 8.19 -17.15 -14.53
N THR A 483 8.84 -17.21 -13.36
CA THR A 483 10.18 -17.78 -13.20
C THR A 483 10.17 -19.27 -13.52
N TYR A 484 9.21 -20.02 -12.95
CA TYR A 484 9.00 -21.43 -13.27
C TYR A 484 8.78 -21.68 -14.75
N LEU A 485 7.86 -20.93 -15.37
CA LEU A 485 7.54 -21.08 -16.80
C LEU A 485 8.73 -20.71 -17.69
N SER A 486 9.48 -19.68 -17.33
CA SER A 486 10.64 -19.23 -18.10
C SER A 486 11.79 -20.21 -18.02
N THR A 487 12.04 -20.84 -16.86
CA THR A 487 13.06 -21.89 -16.72
C THR A 487 12.72 -23.12 -17.55
N LYS A 488 11.44 -23.49 -17.69
CA LYS A 488 11.02 -24.54 -18.63
C LYS A 488 11.29 -24.15 -20.08
N ALA A 489 10.91 -22.93 -20.46
CA ALA A 489 11.14 -22.43 -21.81
C ALA A 489 12.63 -22.31 -22.14
N ALA A 490 13.47 -21.97 -21.16
CA ALA A 490 14.92 -21.85 -21.32
C ALA A 490 15.57 -23.14 -21.82
N GLN A 491 15.14 -24.31 -21.35
CA GLN A 491 15.64 -25.61 -21.83
C GLN A 491 15.30 -25.85 -23.31
N GLN A 492 14.10 -25.46 -23.74
CA GLN A 492 13.69 -25.55 -25.14
C GLN A 492 14.49 -24.57 -26.01
N LEU A 493 14.66 -23.34 -25.55
CA LEU A 493 15.42 -22.31 -26.26
C LEU A 493 16.89 -22.70 -26.41
N GLU A 494 17.49 -23.33 -25.39
CA GLU A 494 18.85 -23.86 -25.47
C GLU A 494 18.95 -24.96 -26.55
N SER A 495 17.93 -25.83 -26.66
CA SER A 495 17.85 -26.84 -27.73
C SER A 495 17.75 -26.23 -29.13
N ASP A 496 17.20 -25.02 -29.23
CA ASP A 496 17.13 -24.23 -30.47
C ASP A 496 18.39 -23.36 -30.70
N GLY A 497 19.41 -23.49 -29.85
CA GLY A 497 20.68 -22.77 -29.95
C GLY A 497 20.65 -21.33 -29.44
N ILE A 498 19.65 -20.97 -28.62
CA ILE A 498 19.51 -19.64 -28.02
C ILE A 498 19.90 -19.71 -26.55
N SER A 499 21.05 -19.11 -26.20
CA SER A 499 21.54 -19.11 -24.82
C SER A 499 20.80 -18.10 -23.96
N THR A 500 20.04 -18.58 -22.98
CA THR A 500 19.15 -17.74 -22.18
C THR A 500 19.57 -17.61 -20.71
N ARG A 501 19.21 -16.48 -20.10
CA ARG A 501 19.18 -16.33 -18.63
C ARG A 501 17.82 -15.82 -18.18
N VAL A 502 17.34 -16.32 -17.05
CA VAL A 502 16.10 -15.89 -16.41
C VAL A 502 16.46 -15.05 -15.20
N ILE A 503 16.00 -13.79 -15.17
CA ILE A 503 16.17 -12.87 -14.04
C ILE A 503 14.87 -12.85 -13.25
N ASP A 504 14.95 -13.26 -11.99
CA ASP A 504 13.83 -13.25 -11.05
C ASP A 504 13.86 -11.96 -10.22
N LEU A 505 12.81 -11.13 -10.33
CA LEU A 505 12.77 -9.86 -9.64
C LEU A 505 12.72 -10.01 -8.12
N ARG A 506 12.00 -11.01 -7.60
CA ARG A 506 11.72 -11.27 -6.16
C ARG A 506 11.01 -10.13 -5.40
N TRP A 507 11.49 -8.89 -5.52
CA TRP A 507 10.96 -7.69 -4.89
C TRP A 507 10.36 -6.77 -5.96
N ILE A 508 9.05 -6.52 -5.90
CA ILE A 508 8.33 -5.74 -6.91
C ILE A 508 8.23 -4.26 -6.54
N SER A 509 8.17 -3.96 -5.24
CA SER A 509 8.15 -2.59 -4.71
C SER A 509 8.96 -2.51 -3.42
N PRO A 510 9.92 -1.57 -3.29
CA PRO A 510 10.37 -0.61 -4.31
C PRO A 510 11.25 -1.27 -5.39
N LEU A 511 11.38 -0.63 -6.56
CA LEU A 511 12.37 -1.05 -7.56
C LEU A 511 13.80 -0.86 -7.00
N PRO A 512 14.77 -1.75 -7.34
CA PRO A 512 16.13 -1.67 -6.82
C PRO A 512 16.80 -0.34 -7.20
N GLU A 513 17.17 0.46 -6.20
CA GLU A 513 17.79 1.78 -6.44
C GLU A 513 19.16 1.64 -7.12
N GLU A 514 19.94 0.61 -6.77
CA GLU A 514 21.23 0.33 -7.40
C GLU A 514 21.09 0.12 -8.91
N ALA A 515 20.02 -0.55 -9.36
CA ALA A 515 19.75 -0.72 -10.78
C ALA A 515 19.43 0.62 -11.47
N LEU A 516 18.68 1.50 -10.81
CA LEU A 516 18.42 2.86 -11.32
C LEU A 516 19.69 3.70 -11.35
N ARG A 517 20.57 3.58 -10.35
CA ARG A 517 21.88 4.26 -10.30
C ARG A 517 22.80 3.78 -11.42
N ALA A 518 22.88 2.48 -11.65
CA ALA A 518 23.67 1.93 -12.76
C ALA A 518 23.17 2.46 -14.12
N ILE A 519 21.85 2.49 -14.34
CA ILE A 519 21.25 3.07 -15.56
C ILE A 519 21.53 4.57 -15.66
N ALA A 520 21.43 5.31 -14.55
CA ALA A 520 21.71 6.74 -14.51
C ALA A 520 23.18 7.03 -14.88
N ALA A 521 24.12 6.29 -14.29
CA ALA A 521 25.53 6.42 -14.61
C ALA A 521 25.83 6.07 -16.08
N SER A 522 25.31 4.94 -16.56
CA SER A 522 25.48 4.53 -17.96
C SER A 522 24.94 5.57 -18.94
N THR A 523 23.72 6.07 -18.71
CA THR A 523 23.11 7.06 -19.58
C THR A 523 23.79 8.43 -19.49
N ALA A 524 24.32 8.83 -18.34
CA ALA A 524 25.14 10.04 -18.22
C ALA A 524 26.43 9.94 -19.06
N ALA A 525 27.15 8.81 -18.95
CA ALA A 525 28.35 8.56 -19.73
C ALA A 525 28.05 8.56 -21.24
N MET A 526 27.01 7.83 -21.66
CA MET A 526 26.55 7.80 -23.06
C MET A 526 26.13 9.19 -23.56
N HIS A 527 25.44 9.96 -22.72
CA HIS A 527 25.03 11.33 -23.06
C HIS A 527 26.24 12.23 -23.29
N ARG A 528 27.24 12.17 -22.40
CA ARG A 528 28.48 12.95 -22.55
C ARG A 528 29.21 12.60 -23.86
N VAL A 529 29.30 11.31 -24.21
CA VAL A 529 29.87 10.88 -25.51
C VAL A 529 29.08 11.48 -26.69
N ALA A 530 27.75 11.42 -26.64
CA ALA A 530 26.88 12.00 -27.67
C ALA A 530 27.00 13.53 -27.77
N GLU A 531 27.23 14.22 -26.64
CA GLU A 531 27.45 15.67 -26.59
C GLU A 531 28.82 16.08 -27.13
N ILE A 532 29.89 15.34 -26.79
CA ILE A 532 31.23 15.54 -27.35
C ILE A 532 31.23 15.31 -28.87
N ARG A 533 30.55 14.27 -29.36
CA ARG A 533 30.38 14.10 -30.81
C ARG A 533 29.66 15.31 -31.43
N ARG A 534 28.64 15.83 -30.75
CA ARG A 534 27.94 17.06 -31.13
C ARG A 534 28.78 18.33 -30.99
N THR A 535 30.03 18.30 -30.52
CA THR A 535 30.96 19.43 -30.65
C THR A 535 31.83 19.36 -31.92
N ARG A 536 31.89 18.21 -32.60
CA ARG A 536 32.82 17.93 -33.70
C ARG A 536 32.22 17.89 -35.12
N VAL A 537 30.94 18.25 -35.28
CA VAL A 537 30.28 18.33 -36.62
C VAL A 537 30.92 19.47 -37.43
N SER A 538 31.21 19.24 -38.71
CA SER A 538 31.80 20.24 -39.61
C SER A 538 30.84 21.41 -39.95
N GLY A 539 31.39 22.57 -40.34
CA GLY A 539 30.61 23.72 -40.82
C GLY A 539 30.01 24.63 -39.74
N ARG A 540 30.69 24.75 -38.58
CA ARG A 540 30.22 25.59 -37.46
C ARG A 540 30.71 27.02 -37.60
N MET A 541 30.05 27.93 -36.88
CA MET A 541 30.57 29.28 -36.67
C MET A 541 31.65 29.23 -35.59
N ASP A 542 32.90 29.57 -35.95
CA ASP A 542 34.11 29.33 -35.16
C ASP A 542 34.28 30.26 -33.93
N ASN A 543 33.34 31.19 -33.73
CA ASN A 543 33.41 32.25 -32.72
C ASN A 543 32.72 31.90 -31.39
N HIS A 544 32.09 30.72 -31.26
CA HIS A 544 31.53 30.20 -29.99
C HIS A 544 31.74 28.68 -29.88
N GLU A 545 32.94 28.23 -29.51
CA GLU A 545 33.19 26.82 -29.25
C GLU A 545 32.30 26.30 -28.11
N ARG A 546 31.56 25.23 -28.39
CA ARG A 546 30.66 24.62 -27.41
C ARG A 546 31.45 23.70 -26.49
N HIS A 547 31.54 24.05 -25.21
CA HIS A 547 32.16 23.22 -24.19
C HIS A 547 31.12 22.27 -23.57
N VAL A 548 31.44 20.97 -23.49
CA VAL A 548 30.58 19.98 -22.84
C VAL A 548 30.91 19.97 -21.35
N GLY A 549 29.95 20.35 -20.51
CA GLY A 549 30.08 20.34 -19.06
C GLY A 549 30.18 18.92 -18.47
N GLU A 550 30.60 18.86 -17.20
CA GLU A 550 30.79 17.59 -16.48
C GLU A 550 29.62 17.22 -15.58
N ASP A 551 28.87 18.23 -15.15
CA ASP A 551 27.73 18.12 -14.25
C ASP A 551 26.44 17.84 -15.02
N TRP A 552 25.74 16.80 -14.60
CA TRP A 552 24.47 16.37 -15.19
C TRP A 552 23.48 16.01 -14.08
N ILE A 553 22.20 16.20 -14.36
CA ILE A 553 21.09 15.65 -13.59
C ILE A 553 20.42 14.60 -14.48
N VAL A 554 20.43 13.35 -14.02
CA VAL A 554 19.79 12.24 -14.70
C VAL A 554 18.47 11.92 -14.02
N SER A 555 17.36 12.13 -14.71
CA SER A 555 16.02 11.81 -14.21
C SER A 555 15.50 10.51 -14.81
N VAL A 556 15.16 9.53 -13.98
CA VAL A 556 14.59 8.23 -14.36
C VAL A 556 13.51 7.81 -13.35
N GLN A 557 12.32 7.43 -13.85
CA GLN A 557 11.19 6.99 -13.01
C GLN A 557 10.87 7.96 -11.85
N GLY A 558 10.89 9.27 -12.12
CA GLY A 558 10.62 10.32 -11.13
C GLY A 558 11.77 10.61 -10.14
N LYS A 559 12.81 9.75 -10.06
CA LYS A 559 14.03 10.04 -9.31
C LYS A 559 15.01 10.85 -10.15
N SER A 560 15.72 11.78 -9.52
CA SER A 560 16.80 12.54 -10.15
C SER A 560 18.12 12.27 -9.44
N PHE A 561 19.17 11.99 -10.21
CA PHE A 561 20.51 11.74 -9.73
C PHE A 561 21.43 12.87 -10.22
N ALA A 562 21.96 13.66 -9.29
CA ALA A 562 23.02 14.60 -9.61
C ALA A 562 24.34 13.85 -9.75
N VAL A 563 24.98 14.00 -10.90
CA VAL A 563 26.20 13.26 -11.25
C VAL A 563 27.24 14.14 -11.91
N VAL A 564 28.51 13.86 -11.61
CA VAL A 564 29.68 14.40 -12.29
C VAL A 564 30.33 13.28 -13.09
N VAL A 565 30.44 13.46 -14.40
CA VAL A 565 31.04 12.45 -15.30
C VAL A 565 32.48 12.85 -15.58
N ALA A 566 33.46 12.02 -15.26
CA ALA A 566 34.85 12.18 -15.68
C ALA A 566 35.20 11.08 -16.69
N ALA A 567 35.42 11.44 -17.96
CA ALA A 567 35.71 10.48 -19.03
C ALA A 567 37.21 10.36 -19.32
N ASP A 568 37.67 9.15 -19.62
CA ASP A 568 39.02 8.86 -20.09
C ASP A 568 38.97 7.90 -21.30
N ARG A 569 40.11 7.30 -21.67
CA ARG A 569 40.20 6.43 -22.87
C ARG A 569 39.53 5.07 -22.69
N GLU A 570 39.35 4.60 -21.47
CA GLU A 570 38.80 3.28 -21.15
C GLU A 570 37.33 3.33 -20.74
N GLY A 571 36.77 4.52 -20.52
CA GLY A 571 35.36 4.70 -20.16
C GLY A 571 35.09 6.03 -19.47
N ALA A 572 34.17 6.01 -18.52
CA ALA A 572 33.84 7.16 -17.68
C ALA A 572 33.62 6.75 -16.23
N THR A 573 34.17 7.54 -15.31
CA THR A 573 33.85 7.47 -13.88
C THR A 573 32.73 8.46 -13.60
N VAL A 574 31.60 7.96 -13.12
CA VAL A 574 30.43 8.77 -12.75
C VAL A 574 30.35 8.84 -11.23
N ARG A 575 30.38 10.05 -10.68
CA ARG A 575 30.29 10.31 -9.25
C ARG A 575 28.95 10.91 -8.90
N PHE A 576 28.29 10.36 -7.89
CA PHE A 576 27.01 10.82 -7.36
C PHE A 576 27.21 11.87 -6.24
N GLU A 577 26.15 12.61 -5.92
CA GLU A 577 26.16 13.67 -4.88
C GLU A 577 26.49 13.14 -3.47
N ASP A 578 26.11 11.91 -3.16
CA ASP A 578 26.43 11.23 -1.90
C ASP A 578 27.88 10.75 -1.80
N GLY A 579 28.68 10.92 -2.87
CA GLY A 579 30.07 10.53 -2.94
C GLY A 579 30.32 9.16 -3.57
N ASP A 580 29.27 8.37 -3.85
CA ASP A 580 29.41 7.08 -4.50
C ASP A 580 29.92 7.23 -5.94
N THR A 581 30.68 6.24 -6.41
CA THR A 581 31.24 6.25 -7.77
C THR A 581 30.99 4.94 -8.50
N LEU A 582 30.59 5.06 -9.77
CA LEU A 582 30.43 3.95 -10.69
C LEU A 582 31.35 4.17 -11.90
N ARG A 583 32.19 3.18 -12.18
CA ARG A 583 32.98 3.11 -13.41
C ARG A 583 32.13 2.49 -14.50
N VAL A 584 31.99 3.17 -15.63
CA VAL A 584 31.25 2.71 -16.80
C VAL A 584 32.19 2.58 -17.98
N ALA A 585 32.35 1.37 -18.51
CA ALA A 585 33.07 1.11 -19.75
C ALA A 585 32.12 0.53 -20.80
N SER A 586 32.25 0.94 -22.06
CA SER A 586 31.42 0.44 -23.16
C SER A 586 32.03 0.77 -24.51
N ASP A 587 31.74 -0.06 -25.51
CA ASP A 587 32.01 0.17 -26.93
C ASP A 587 30.87 0.91 -27.65
N TRP A 588 29.78 1.24 -26.94
CA TRP A 588 28.60 1.88 -27.52
C TRP A 588 28.92 3.22 -28.18
N THR A 589 28.36 3.44 -29.38
CA THR A 589 28.44 4.71 -30.09
C THR A 589 27.06 5.33 -30.37
N PRO A 590 26.96 6.67 -30.48
CA PRO A 590 25.69 7.33 -30.78
C PRO A 590 25.07 6.87 -32.11
N GLY A 591 24.03 6.04 -32.03
CA GLY A 591 23.36 5.41 -33.17
C GLY A 591 23.04 3.94 -32.93
N ASP A 592 23.84 3.28 -32.07
CA ASP A 592 23.64 1.89 -31.72
C ASP A 592 22.38 1.70 -30.87
N GLN A 593 21.55 0.74 -31.25
CA GLN A 593 20.31 0.41 -30.53
C GLN A 593 20.54 -0.48 -29.31
N LEU A 594 21.75 -1.01 -29.13
CA LEU A 594 22.12 -1.88 -28.01
C LEU A 594 23.44 -1.39 -27.43
N ALA A 595 23.44 -1.00 -26.16
CA ALA A 595 24.65 -0.68 -25.40
C ALA A 595 24.99 -1.88 -24.51
N ARG A 596 26.20 -2.43 -24.69
CA ARG A 596 26.80 -3.41 -23.78
C ARG A 596 27.80 -2.66 -22.92
N LEU A 597 27.51 -2.54 -21.64
CA LEU A 597 28.31 -1.78 -20.70
C LEU A 597 28.85 -2.71 -19.61
N ASP A 598 30.02 -2.37 -19.11
CA ASP A 598 30.57 -2.86 -17.85
C ASP A 598 30.41 -1.73 -16.83
N VAL A 599 29.73 -2.00 -15.72
CA VAL A 599 29.52 -1.07 -14.62
C VAL A 599 30.15 -1.64 -13.36
N ASN A 600 31.31 -1.13 -12.95
CA ASN A 600 32.12 -1.66 -11.83
C ASN A 600 32.44 -3.17 -11.94
N GLY A 601 32.68 -3.68 -13.15
CA GLY A 601 32.93 -5.10 -13.41
C GLY A 601 31.67 -5.93 -13.67
N GLU A 602 30.47 -5.33 -13.51
CA GLU A 602 29.20 -6.01 -13.73
C GLU A 602 28.61 -5.70 -15.12
N PRO A 603 28.22 -6.72 -15.91
CA PRO A 603 27.70 -6.49 -17.25
C PRO A 603 26.26 -5.93 -17.20
N LEU A 604 26.05 -4.80 -17.89
CA LEU A 604 24.76 -4.16 -18.09
C LEU A 604 24.45 -4.03 -19.58
N VAL A 605 23.30 -4.55 -20.02
CA VAL A 605 22.85 -4.41 -21.41
C VAL A 605 21.60 -3.53 -21.45
N LEU A 606 21.66 -2.49 -22.28
CA LEU A 606 20.58 -1.52 -22.47
C LEU A 606 20.18 -1.50 -23.95
N LYS A 607 18.89 -1.71 -24.25
CA LYS A 607 18.35 -1.32 -25.56
C LYS A 607 18.04 0.17 -25.54
N VAL A 608 18.65 0.91 -26.45
CA VAL A 608 18.71 2.37 -26.46
C VAL A 608 17.83 2.92 -27.57
N GLY A 609 16.76 3.61 -27.19
CA GLY A 609 16.01 4.52 -28.05
C GLY A 609 16.38 5.97 -27.73
N LYS A 610 16.26 6.87 -28.70
CA LYS A 610 16.49 8.30 -28.48
C LYS A 610 15.18 9.01 -28.10
N ILE A 611 15.25 9.91 -27.12
CA ILE A 611 14.18 10.86 -26.81
C ILE A 611 14.76 12.27 -26.69
N SER A 612 13.90 13.28 -26.65
CA SER A 612 14.33 14.65 -26.43
C SER A 612 15.01 14.79 -25.05
N GLY A 613 16.28 15.21 -25.05
CA GLY A 613 17.05 15.41 -23.82
C GLY A 613 17.39 14.13 -23.06
N GLY A 614 17.57 12.99 -23.74
CA GLY A 614 18.01 11.75 -23.12
C GLY A 614 17.75 10.49 -23.94
N PHE A 615 17.42 9.40 -23.27
CA PHE A 615 17.25 8.08 -23.86
C PHE A 615 15.96 7.39 -23.37
N ARG A 616 15.30 6.63 -24.26
CA ARG A 616 14.34 5.60 -23.88
C ARG A 616 15.10 4.31 -23.72
N ILE A 617 15.32 3.89 -22.48
CA ILE A 617 16.09 2.71 -22.13
C ILE A 617 15.15 1.54 -21.90
N ARG A 618 15.40 0.44 -22.60
CA ARG A 618 14.81 -0.85 -22.27
C ARG A 618 15.89 -1.76 -21.71
N THR A 619 15.75 -2.15 -20.47
CA THR A 619 16.65 -3.11 -19.84
C THR A 619 15.85 -3.97 -18.88
N ARG A 620 16.17 -5.27 -18.85
CA ARG A 620 15.54 -6.21 -17.93
C ARG A 620 14.00 -6.09 -17.90
N GLY A 621 13.36 -5.95 -19.07
CA GLY A 621 11.90 -5.81 -19.21
C GLY A 621 11.31 -4.44 -18.85
N ALA A 622 12.06 -3.55 -18.20
CA ALA A 622 11.61 -2.20 -17.90
C ALA A 622 11.74 -1.28 -19.14
N ASP A 623 10.73 -0.46 -19.41
CA ASP A 623 10.77 0.61 -20.42
C ASP A 623 10.83 1.98 -19.69
N LEU A 624 12.01 2.58 -19.72
CA LEU A 624 12.37 3.74 -18.89
C LEU A 624 12.62 4.95 -19.80
N LYS A 625 11.95 6.06 -19.52
CA LYS A 625 12.34 7.37 -20.05
C LYS A 625 13.41 7.95 -19.13
N VAL A 626 14.62 8.10 -19.64
CA VAL A 626 15.77 8.65 -18.91
C VAL A 626 16.12 9.99 -19.53
N HIS A 627 15.96 11.06 -18.77
CA HIS A 627 16.36 12.40 -19.21
C HIS A 627 17.72 12.73 -18.61
N VAL A 628 18.64 13.23 -19.43
CA VAL A 628 19.97 13.69 -19.00
C VAL A 628 20.06 15.17 -19.31
N ARG A 629 20.09 16.00 -18.27
CA ARG A 629 20.00 17.46 -18.36
C ARG A 629 21.19 18.12 -17.67
N THR A 630 21.57 19.31 -18.12
CA THR A 630 22.44 20.16 -17.29
C THR A 630 21.69 20.60 -16.03
N PRO A 631 22.37 21.00 -14.94
CA PRO A 631 21.72 21.46 -13.72
C PRO A 631 20.65 22.53 -13.97
N ARG A 632 20.97 23.53 -14.80
CA ARG A 632 20.02 24.58 -15.18
C ARG A 632 18.82 24.06 -15.97
N GLN A 633 19.03 23.11 -16.90
CA GLN A 633 17.93 22.51 -17.64
C GLN A 633 17.02 21.66 -16.74
N ALA A 634 17.58 20.99 -15.74
CA ALA A 634 16.80 20.20 -14.79
C ALA A 634 15.95 21.09 -13.89
N GLU A 635 16.52 22.18 -13.37
CA GLU A 635 15.80 23.22 -12.62
C GLU A 635 14.62 23.78 -13.44
N LEU A 636 14.87 24.18 -14.69
CA LEU A 636 13.82 24.70 -15.57
C LEU A 636 12.77 23.63 -15.95
N ALA A 637 13.18 22.39 -16.13
CA ALA A 637 12.26 21.29 -16.43
C ALA A 637 11.33 20.98 -15.25
N ALA A 638 11.80 21.13 -14.01
CA ALA A 638 10.96 20.98 -12.82
C ALA A 638 9.89 22.08 -12.70
N LEU A 639 10.11 23.24 -13.33
CA LEU A 639 9.14 24.34 -13.41
C LEU A 639 8.17 24.20 -14.59
N MET A 640 8.41 23.25 -15.52
CA MET A 640 7.52 23.07 -16.66
C MET A 640 6.21 22.41 -16.21
N PRO A 641 5.05 23.04 -16.50
CA PRO A 641 3.76 22.42 -16.21
C PRO A 641 3.62 21.11 -16.98
N GLU A 642 3.18 20.05 -16.30
CA GLU A 642 2.79 18.83 -16.99
C GLU A 642 1.61 19.14 -17.90
N LYS A 643 1.80 18.92 -19.21
CA LYS A 643 0.73 19.09 -20.20
C LYS A 643 -0.29 17.99 -19.97
N LEU A 644 -1.34 18.30 -19.22
CA LEU A 644 -2.51 17.43 -19.10
C LEU A 644 -3.00 17.07 -20.51
N PRO A 645 -3.39 15.81 -20.76
CA PRO A 645 -4.06 15.45 -22.00
C PRO A 645 -5.20 16.44 -22.26
N PRO A 646 -5.45 16.83 -23.52
CA PRO A 646 -6.59 17.67 -23.83
C PRO A 646 -7.86 17.01 -23.28
N ASP A 647 -8.71 17.79 -22.62
CA ASP A 647 -10.00 17.30 -22.13
C ASP A 647 -10.90 17.00 -23.35
N THR A 648 -10.90 15.75 -23.78
CA THR A 648 -11.76 15.25 -24.87
C THR A 648 -13.11 14.81 -24.36
N SER A 649 -13.45 15.03 -23.07
CA SER A 649 -14.70 14.54 -22.50
C SER A 649 -15.94 15.18 -23.14
N LYS A 650 -15.76 16.31 -23.81
CA LYS A 650 -16.79 17.00 -24.60
C LYS A 650 -16.82 16.58 -26.08
N LEU A 651 -16.03 15.59 -26.50
CA LEU A 651 -15.91 15.21 -27.91
C LEU A 651 -16.27 13.73 -28.08
N LEU A 652 -17.08 13.43 -29.11
CA LEU A 652 -17.14 12.10 -29.68
C LEU A 652 -16.11 12.03 -30.82
N LEU A 653 -15.02 11.30 -30.61
CA LEU A 653 -13.97 11.11 -31.60
C LEU A 653 -14.20 9.82 -32.39
N CYS A 654 -13.71 9.79 -33.63
CA CYS A 654 -13.73 8.59 -34.46
C CYS A 654 -12.69 7.58 -33.93
N PRO A 655 -13.11 6.40 -33.44
CA PRO A 655 -12.19 5.46 -32.78
C PRO A 655 -11.29 4.71 -33.77
N MET A 656 -11.62 4.74 -35.06
CA MET A 656 -10.88 4.08 -36.13
C MET A 656 -11.26 4.69 -37.49
N PRO A 657 -10.37 4.68 -38.50
CA PRO A 657 -10.73 5.21 -39.81
C PRO A 657 -11.91 4.46 -40.41
N GLY A 658 -12.95 5.18 -40.84
CA GLY A 658 -14.21 4.58 -41.27
C GLY A 658 -15.21 5.58 -41.83
N LEU A 659 -16.29 5.05 -42.41
CA LEU A 659 -17.38 5.82 -43.00
C LEU A 659 -18.51 5.99 -41.98
N ILE A 660 -19.02 7.20 -41.76
CA ILE A 660 -20.24 7.36 -40.97
C ILE A 660 -21.43 6.86 -41.80
N VAL A 661 -22.11 5.83 -41.33
CA VAL A 661 -23.30 5.28 -42.00
C VAL A 661 -24.57 5.98 -41.52
N LYS A 662 -24.60 6.36 -40.24
CA LYS A 662 -25.78 6.93 -39.62
C LYS A 662 -25.43 7.84 -38.46
N VAL A 663 -26.14 8.95 -38.33
CA VAL A 663 -26.15 9.81 -37.14
C VAL A 663 -27.57 9.78 -36.56
N ASN A 664 -27.69 9.50 -35.26
CA ASN A 664 -28.96 9.28 -34.55
C ASN A 664 -29.39 10.46 -33.66
N VAL A 665 -28.59 11.54 -33.60
CA VAL A 665 -28.82 12.72 -32.75
C VAL A 665 -28.52 14.01 -33.51
N ALA A 666 -29.17 15.12 -33.15
CA ALA A 666 -28.97 16.44 -33.72
C ALA A 666 -28.42 17.43 -32.67
N PRO A 667 -27.78 18.55 -33.10
CA PRO A 667 -27.42 19.63 -32.19
C PRO A 667 -28.64 20.13 -31.40
N GLY A 668 -28.49 20.25 -30.08
CA GLY A 668 -29.54 20.60 -29.12
C GLY A 668 -30.21 19.40 -28.45
N ASP A 669 -29.98 18.17 -28.91
CA ASP A 669 -30.56 16.98 -28.30
C ASP A 669 -29.90 16.65 -26.95
N GLU A 670 -30.72 16.35 -25.95
CA GLU A 670 -30.28 15.76 -24.69
C GLU A 670 -30.10 14.24 -24.87
N VAL A 671 -28.88 13.75 -24.60
CA VAL A 671 -28.53 12.33 -24.70
C VAL A 671 -28.30 11.74 -23.33
N GLN A 672 -28.71 10.47 -23.14
CA GLN A 672 -28.46 9.71 -21.91
C GLN A 672 -27.29 8.73 -22.08
N GLU A 673 -26.66 8.33 -20.99
CA GLU A 673 -25.63 7.29 -21.00
C GLU A 673 -26.12 6.00 -21.71
N GLY A 674 -25.30 5.45 -22.59
CA GLY A 674 -25.60 4.26 -23.40
C GLY A 674 -26.45 4.52 -24.66
N GLN A 675 -26.99 5.74 -24.84
CA GLN A 675 -27.77 6.10 -26.03
C GLN A 675 -26.90 6.07 -27.29
N ALA A 676 -27.41 5.48 -28.37
CA ALA A 676 -26.69 5.43 -29.64
C ALA A 676 -26.62 6.82 -30.30
N LEU A 677 -25.41 7.24 -30.66
CA LEU A 677 -25.13 8.57 -31.22
C LEU A 677 -24.92 8.50 -32.73
N CYS A 678 -24.07 7.60 -33.20
CA CYS A 678 -23.83 7.36 -34.62
C CYS A 678 -23.29 5.95 -34.87
N THR A 679 -23.29 5.52 -36.13
CA THR A 679 -22.74 4.25 -36.58
C THR A 679 -21.61 4.52 -37.56
N VAL A 680 -20.43 3.96 -37.29
CA VAL A 680 -19.26 4.02 -38.16
C VAL A 680 -19.03 2.64 -38.78
N GLU A 681 -18.96 2.55 -40.10
CA GLU A 681 -18.54 1.35 -40.81
C GLU A 681 -17.03 1.40 -41.06
N ALA A 682 -16.34 0.40 -40.54
CA ALA A 682 -14.93 0.18 -40.81
C ALA A 682 -14.66 -1.31 -40.96
N MET A 683 -13.79 -1.69 -41.89
CA MET A 683 -13.42 -3.09 -42.13
C MET A 683 -14.63 -4.04 -42.35
N LYS A 684 -15.68 -3.56 -43.07
CA LYS A 684 -16.94 -4.28 -43.33
C LYS A 684 -17.79 -4.60 -42.09
N MET A 685 -17.55 -3.89 -40.98
CA MET A 685 -18.27 -4.03 -39.73
C MET A 685 -18.84 -2.67 -39.32
N GLU A 686 -20.09 -2.66 -38.85
CA GLU A 686 -20.73 -1.47 -38.28
C GLU A 686 -20.50 -1.40 -36.77
N ASN A 687 -19.87 -0.32 -36.30
CA ASN A 687 -19.68 -0.02 -34.89
C ASN A 687 -20.60 1.12 -34.47
N ILE A 688 -21.49 0.86 -33.51
CA ILE A 688 -22.40 1.86 -32.94
C ILE A 688 -21.68 2.59 -31.79
N LEU A 689 -21.44 3.88 -31.97
CA LEU A 689 -20.89 4.74 -30.93
C LEU A 689 -22.02 5.24 -30.05
N ARG A 690 -21.83 5.15 -28.73
CA ARG A 690 -22.83 5.46 -27.71
C ARG A 690 -22.34 6.57 -26.78
N ALA A 691 -23.27 7.32 -26.20
CA ALA A 691 -22.95 8.34 -25.22
C ALA A 691 -22.40 7.70 -23.95
N GLU A 692 -21.24 8.16 -23.46
CA GLU A 692 -20.63 7.65 -22.22
C GLU A 692 -21.26 8.28 -20.97
N ARG A 693 -22.02 9.37 -21.13
CA ARG A 693 -22.68 10.09 -20.05
C ARG A 693 -23.85 10.91 -20.58
N LYS A 694 -24.67 11.42 -19.65
CA LYS A 694 -25.70 12.41 -19.96
C LYS A 694 -25.07 13.74 -20.42
N GLY A 695 -25.59 14.32 -21.50
CA GLY A 695 -25.11 15.61 -22.03
C GLY A 695 -26.02 16.18 -23.12
N VAL A 696 -25.74 17.41 -23.56
CA VAL A 696 -26.44 18.04 -24.70
C VAL A 696 -25.47 18.08 -25.88
N VAL A 697 -25.92 17.66 -27.07
CA VAL A 697 -25.12 17.73 -28.29
C VAL A 697 -24.97 19.19 -28.70
N ALA A 698 -23.78 19.75 -28.56
CA ALA A 698 -23.51 21.13 -28.98
C ALA A 698 -23.39 21.24 -30.52
N LYS A 699 -22.74 20.26 -31.15
CA LYS A 699 -22.50 20.26 -32.60
C LYS A 699 -22.27 18.85 -33.14
N VAL A 700 -22.71 18.61 -34.36
CA VAL A 700 -22.34 17.42 -35.16
C VAL A 700 -21.41 17.88 -36.27
N ASN A 701 -20.17 17.39 -36.28
CA ASN A 701 -19.11 17.82 -37.20
C ASN A 701 -19.00 16.94 -38.45
N ALA A 702 -19.54 15.72 -38.41
CA ALA A 702 -19.50 14.77 -39.53
C ALA A 702 -20.85 14.06 -39.69
N GLY A 703 -21.31 13.94 -40.93
CA GLY A 703 -22.61 13.39 -41.30
C GLY A 703 -22.51 12.02 -41.99
N PRO A 704 -23.66 11.35 -42.23
CA PRO A 704 -23.69 10.11 -43.01
C PRO A 704 -23.07 10.29 -44.40
N GLY A 705 -22.12 9.42 -44.75
CA GLY A 705 -21.35 9.48 -46.00
C GLY A 705 -19.95 10.07 -45.87
N ASP A 706 -19.60 10.68 -44.72
CA ASP A 706 -18.26 11.22 -44.49
C ASP A 706 -17.28 10.12 -44.06
N SER A 707 -16.10 10.11 -44.68
CA SER A 707 -14.98 9.24 -44.30
C SER A 707 -14.07 9.98 -43.34
N LEU A 708 -13.86 9.42 -42.16
CA LEU A 708 -13.06 10.03 -41.08
C LEU A 708 -11.78 9.24 -40.83
N ALA A 709 -10.73 9.93 -40.40
CA ALA A 709 -9.54 9.33 -39.81
C ALA A 709 -9.75 9.05 -38.32
N VAL A 710 -8.82 8.30 -37.71
CA VAL A 710 -8.81 8.13 -36.26
C VAL A 710 -8.64 9.49 -35.57
N ASP A 711 -9.35 9.68 -34.47
CA ASP A 711 -9.38 10.91 -33.66
C ASP A 711 -10.03 12.15 -34.31
N ASP A 712 -10.60 12.03 -35.51
CA ASP A 712 -11.43 13.11 -36.07
C ASP A 712 -12.70 13.31 -35.22
N VAL A 713 -13.10 14.56 -35.03
CA VAL A 713 -14.26 14.91 -34.20
C VAL A 713 -15.55 14.61 -34.96
N ILE A 714 -16.38 13.70 -34.43
CA ILE A 714 -17.71 13.39 -34.96
C ILE A 714 -18.75 14.33 -34.36
N MET A 715 -18.72 14.54 -33.04
CA MET A 715 -19.67 15.41 -32.31
C MET A 715 -19.00 16.13 -31.14
N GLU A 716 -19.58 17.26 -30.74
CA GLU A 716 -19.22 18.04 -29.55
C GLU A 716 -20.41 18.08 -28.59
N PHE A 717 -20.14 18.03 -27.28
CA PHE A 717 -21.10 18.11 -26.18
C PHE A 717 -20.85 19.33 -25.30
N GLU A 718 -21.89 19.81 -24.63
CA GLU A 718 -21.80 20.94 -23.67
C GLU A 718 -21.01 20.62 -22.39
#